data_AF-R6SKC7-F1
#
_entry.id   AF-R6SKC7-F1
#
_cell.length_a   1.000
_cell.length_b   1.000
_cell.length_c   1.000
_cell.angle_alpha   90.00
_cell.angle_beta   90.00
_cell.angle_gamma   90.00
#
_symmetry.space_group_name_H-M   'P 1'
#
loop_
_entity.id
_entity.type
_entity.pdbx_description
1 polymer ?
#
loop_
_entity_poly.entity_id
_entity_poly.type
_entity_poly.pdbx_seq_one_letter_code
_entity_poly.pdbx_strand_id
1 'polypeptide(L)'
;MKKQHLLCKLLTVLCVTVLFFTMMSCRSRENEGEETTIPDTIEMSEEPTETVPGTESEETTSAQTGEEESNSPSKVYQTGTGPDYSDYLNRPAIDKALKDTGAIAIALDANRIYQNGDFQALDSPLVTKENGTLTVDPALVAKATGKIVTGNNLFEIANSMQMAFAVYDNRLVLFYKGTQIPLDLFDDCYTYEALYLYLIDANEEEIANAFIQLPDLVTDGAHTASFYNAPDLNLGLQTSVYRNALGRVDGVEEGPALVAGEGRNENNHTLVRVYNRSQACIAQFLAFDSRVTGGVQVAAGTYSHEGTQNTVIATAPYLNEYKAARKVRIFDTWGTLRTEIAPDSRIAAPYVIATGHFLPDVADEVLLITSAATDQDGYLWMSFCSLRDGSVYKTCRLDCSFAKEDSILLSVRENDTKPDHIILYFTQKNCAYEGNAAEMQLENIGIQLPANASGVYPSANFGEKYIVTLKKAADTENQSFVTIYDYSENVWGNLVDVGFRENVFYSNLAEDNDSGYVDHMIFRHLRVEFGCGALGKVLQASANGQTVEEALNNTTLDDWRFGGLDGQRDAYRTEGNTLLEPCFTHRWNKIESLARLSSYKDEDGNPLYASIGRDNNTSTYLEIGSEFYIGTYADANIDLAKLRLLPLRDYVRGMSATFRGAEGIPERLVGISPVHEHEINVAGSIGDYNINMVKGFASYLLEQYGSVENINRLFGTPFANADEIDPPRDGAFGERGDWDKYSGKYFQQWSLYNRYIVNKRIMEAYRETMLAGFPPEAITAHQIPEGDAVSGFLGEADTRLSPIDVVMSAGTAFGATRYGMFINDKTNFIAVAHRSGHKSIELGEYCSLSISSRGALKQLEYLWKNGVRCINNLWFSEKQLAAEQAATQKLAQKNLPRPGYTGGTISTMGVRQGSSSYNIVQVGDADNEGLLKSVTSDGKWEGTVYLVPFHSHINVESLPMTAKTNTANHTGAVTGLQNGDQVEISFLASAKKGSNASVKIEVYHEGCKLENATVTYAIREETGSYRYVYLSQLAPENIEIVVTFHEENGNTDAITVEQMSATLQTESIGKKYFDGAKGALEKSAPHLGGVSFDLLTREMK
;
A
#
# COMPACT_ATOMS: atom_id res chain seq x y z
N MET A 1 -70.00 33.26 4.39
CA MET A 1 -69.59 32.22 3.41
C MET A 1 -68.13 32.25 2.97
N LYS A 2 -67.40 33.38 2.90
CA LYS A 2 -65.93 33.35 2.60
C LYS A 2 -65.01 33.03 3.79
N LYS A 3 -65.49 33.10 5.05
CA LYS A 3 -64.69 32.77 6.25
C LYS A 3 -64.67 31.29 6.67
N GLN A 4 -65.67 30.48 6.29
CA GLN A 4 -65.67 29.03 6.56
C GLN A 4 -64.77 28.24 5.60
N HIS A 5 -64.59 28.73 4.37
CA HIS A 5 -63.72 28.08 3.38
C HIS A 5 -62.22 28.30 3.66
N LEU A 6 -61.85 29.40 4.33
CA LEU A 6 -60.47 29.67 4.73
C LEU A 6 -60.07 28.88 5.97
N LEU A 7 -61.00 28.67 6.92
CA LEU A 7 -60.77 27.87 8.13
C LEU A 7 -60.63 26.37 7.80
N CYS A 8 -61.44 25.84 6.87
CA CYS A 8 -61.25 24.46 6.38
C CYS A 8 -59.93 24.29 5.63
N LYS A 9 -59.49 25.26 4.81
CA LYS A 9 -58.19 25.16 4.14
C LYS A 9 -57.00 25.23 5.10
N LEU A 10 -57.08 26.03 6.17
CA LEU A 10 -56.02 26.07 7.19
C LEU A 10 -55.97 24.79 8.03
N LEU A 11 -57.11 24.21 8.39
CA LEU A 11 -57.18 22.92 9.08
C LEU A 11 -56.74 21.75 8.18
N THR A 12 -57.05 21.79 6.88
CA THR A 12 -56.58 20.78 5.92
C THR A 12 -55.08 20.89 5.69
N VAL A 13 -54.51 22.09 5.61
CA VAL A 13 -53.05 22.27 5.50
C VAL A 13 -52.35 21.85 6.79
N LEU A 14 -52.87 22.21 7.98
CA LEU A 14 -52.30 21.77 9.25
C LEU A 14 -52.35 20.23 9.43
N CYS A 15 -53.47 19.59 9.03
CA CYS A 15 -53.58 18.13 9.04
C CYS A 15 -52.67 17.47 8.00
N VAL A 16 -52.49 18.05 6.81
CA VAL A 16 -51.59 17.54 5.77
C VAL A 16 -50.12 17.71 6.17
N THR A 17 -49.74 18.79 6.85
CA THR A 17 -48.37 18.99 7.34
C THR A 17 -48.06 18.05 8.51
N VAL A 18 -48.99 17.82 9.43
CA VAL A 18 -48.81 16.83 10.52
C VAL A 18 -48.76 15.39 9.97
N LEU A 19 -49.53 15.07 8.93
CA LEU A 19 -49.45 13.78 8.19
C LEU A 19 -48.15 13.63 7.40
N PHE A 20 -47.60 14.71 6.83
CA PHE A 20 -46.34 14.68 6.09
C PHE A 20 -45.15 14.41 7.04
N PHE A 21 -45.17 14.97 8.25
CA PHE A 21 -44.16 14.69 9.27
C PHE A 21 -44.32 13.31 9.94
N THR A 22 -45.53 12.72 9.97
CA THR A 22 -45.70 11.33 10.42
C THR A 22 -45.36 10.31 9.34
N MET A 23 -45.49 10.66 8.05
CA MET A 23 -45.16 9.76 6.92
C MET A 23 -43.66 9.71 6.57
N MET A 24 -42.83 10.66 7.03
CA MET A 24 -41.37 10.53 6.90
C MET A 24 -40.75 9.55 7.91
N SER A 25 -41.50 9.06 8.91
CA SER A 25 -41.00 8.13 9.94
C SER A 25 -41.26 6.64 9.66
N CYS A 26 -41.70 6.24 8.47
CA CYS A 26 -41.88 4.82 8.14
C CYS A 26 -41.39 4.49 6.73
N ARG A 27 -40.32 3.71 6.66
CA ARG A 27 -39.72 3.13 5.45
C ARG A 27 -40.70 2.25 4.66
N SER A 28 -40.40 2.15 3.36
CA SER A 28 -40.28 0.94 2.52
C SER A 28 -41.23 0.80 1.31
N ARG A 29 -40.56 0.54 0.16
CA ARG A 29 -41.04 0.09 -1.17
C ARG A 29 -42.05 -1.09 -1.06
N GLU A 30 -42.97 -1.35 -2.00
CA GLU A 30 -42.74 -1.72 -3.41
C GLU A 30 -43.97 -1.52 -4.33
N ASN A 31 -43.67 -1.50 -5.63
CA ASN A 31 -44.50 -1.28 -6.81
C ASN A 31 -45.46 -2.43 -7.17
N GLU A 32 -46.52 -2.08 -7.91
CA GLU A 32 -47.00 -2.62 -9.20
C GLU A 32 -48.46 -2.15 -9.37
N GLY A 33 -48.98 -1.64 -10.47
CA GLY A 33 -48.52 -1.25 -11.80
C GLY A 33 -49.78 -0.75 -12.54
N GLU A 34 -49.67 0.16 -13.50
CA GLU A 34 -50.56 0.16 -14.66
C GLU A 34 -50.04 1.07 -15.77
N GLU A 35 -50.13 0.48 -16.96
CA GLU A 35 -49.84 0.93 -18.32
C GLU A 35 -50.10 2.40 -18.61
N THR A 36 -49.18 3.02 -19.37
CA THR A 36 -49.58 3.97 -20.40
C THR A 36 -48.65 3.86 -21.61
N THR A 37 -49.31 3.94 -22.75
CA THR A 37 -48.93 3.58 -24.11
C THR A 37 -47.92 4.52 -24.76
N ILE A 38 -47.14 3.91 -25.65
CA ILE A 38 -46.16 4.47 -26.58
C ILE A 38 -46.86 5.39 -27.62
N PRO A 39 -46.21 6.50 -28.03
CA PRO A 39 -46.27 6.96 -29.41
C PRO A 39 -44.91 6.77 -30.10
N ASP A 40 -44.96 6.05 -31.21
CA ASP A 40 -43.88 5.88 -32.18
C ASP A 40 -43.56 7.20 -32.90
N THR A 41 -42.34 7.24 -33.47
CA THR A 41 -41.75 8.21 -34.40
C THR A 41 -41.16 9.50 -33.82
N ILE A 42 -39.82 9.51 -33.71
CA ILE A 42 -38.99 10.70 -33.93
C ILE A 42 -37.87 10.34 -34.91
N GLU A 43 -37.77 11.18 -35.93
CA GLU A 43 -36.87 11.10 -37.09
C GLU A 43 -35.39 11.16 -36.71
N MET A 44 -34.58 10.43 -37.48
CA MET A 44 -33.13 10.58 -37.52
C MET A 44 -32.78 11.97 -38.05
N SER A 45 -31.91 12.70 -37.34
CA SER A 45 -31.26 13.90 -37.87
C SER A 45 -29.75 13.83 -37.63
N GLU A 46 -29.05 14.47 -38.55
CA GLU A 46 -27.72 14.18 -39.05
C GLU A 46 -26.57 14.64 -38.14
N GLU A 47 -25.40 14.08 -38.45
CA GLU A 47 -24.06 14.34 -37.91
C GLU A 47 -23.73 15.83 -37.70
N PRO A 48 -22.97 16.18 -36.65
CA PRO A 48 -22.21 17.41 -36.64
C PRO A 48 -20.86 17.19 -37.34
N THR A 49 -20.71 17.80 -38.51
CA THR A 49 -19.44 18.01 -39.22
C THR A 49 -18.39 18.66 -38.31
N GLU A 50 -17.25 18.00 -38.18
CA GLU A 50 -16.01 18.57 -37.65
C GLU A 50 -15.57 19.76 -38.52
N THR A 51 -15.27 20.88 -37.86
CA THR A 51 -14.63 22.03 -38.48
C THR A 51 -13.13 21.90 -38.28
N VAL A 52 -12.43 21.63 -39.38
CA VAL A 52 -10.96 21.66 -39.51
C VAL A 52 -10.48 23.11 -39.40
N PRO A 53 -9.55 23.47 -38.49
CA PRO A 53 -8.75 24.66 -38.64
C PRO A 53 -7.62 24.38 -39.63
N GLY A 54 -7.52 25.25 -40.64
CA GLY A 54 -6.67 25.07 -41.80
C GLY A 54 -5.18 24.88 -41.51
N THR A 55 -4.59 23.97 -42.28
CA THR A 55 -3.18 23.93 -42.63
C THR A 55 -2.76 25.24 -43.29
N GLU A 56 -2.02 26.08 -42.59
CA GLU A 56 -1.09 27.00 -43.23
C GLU A 56 0.19 26.24 -43.53
N SER A 57 0.39 26.00 -44.82
CA SER A 57 1.65 25.59 -45.41
C SER A 57 2.61 26.79 -45.41
N GLU A 58 3.67 26.74 -44.60
CA GLU A 58 4.86 27.55 -44.87
C GLU A 58 6.01 26.67 -45.34
N GLU A 59 6.65 27.19 -46.39
CA GLU A 59 7.60 26.54 -47.25
C GLU A 59 8.89 26.15 -46.52
N THR A 60 9.30 24.91 -46.76
CA THR A 60 10.63 24.41 -46.45
C THR A 60 11.66 25.13 -47.31
N THR A 61 12.45 26.03 -46.70
CA THR A 61 13.72 26.45 -47.27
C THR A 61 14.81 25.48 -46.85
N SER A 62 15.35 24.78 -47.85
CA SER A 62 16.50 23.92 -47.75
C SER A 62 17.75 24.69 -47.32
N ALA A 63 18.44 24.21 -46.27
CA ALA A 63 19.86 24.41 -46.12
C ALA A 63 20.48 23.07 -45.67
N GLN A 64 21.14 22.40 -46.61
CA GLN A 64 22.15 21.39 -46.32
C GLN A 64 23.30 22.05 -45.56
N THR A 65 23.80 21.36 -44.53
CA THR A 65 25.19 20.94 -44.28
C THR A 65 25.49 20.98 -42.78
N GLY A 66 25.85 19.83 -42.24
CA GLY A 66 26.22 19.64 -40.84
C GLY A 66 26.03 18.19 -40.44
N GLU A 67 26.80 17.28 -41.03
CA GLU A 67 27.10 16.01 -40.37
C GLU A 67 27.84 16.33 -39.08
N GLU A 68 27.12 16.36 -37.95
CA GLU A 68 27.73 16.18 -36.64
C GLU A 68 27.50 14.71 -36.23
N GLU A 69 28.56 13.92 -36.33
CA GLU A 69 28.70 12.67 -35.58
C GLU A 69 28.53 13.00 -34.08
N SER A 70 27.37 12.68 -33.48
CA SER A 70 27.18 12.80 -32.04
C SER A 70 27.25 11.43 -31.36
N ASN A 71 28.46 10.88 -31.21
CA ASN A 71 28.72 9.91 -30.15
C ASN A 71 28.79 10.68 -28.82
N SER A 72 27.63 10.98 -28.22
CA SER A 72 27.60 11.46 -26.84
C SER A 72 27.96 10.28 -25.92
N PRO A 73 29.04 10.35 -25.13
CA PRO A 73 29.41 9.26 -24.23
C PRO A 73 28.36 9.07 -23.13
N SER A 74 28.26 7.85 -22.60
CA SER A 74 27.48 7.54 -21.39
C SER A 74 27.85 8.49 -20.26
N LYS A 75 26.85 8.93 -19.49
CA LYS A 75 27.02 9.82 -18.34
C LYS A 75 26.79 9.06 -17.04
N VAL A 76 27.66 9.31 -16.06
CA VAL A 76 27.61 8.73 -14.72
C VAL A 76 27.37 9.88 -13.74
N TYR A 77 26.40 9.70 -12.84
CA TYR A 77 26.02 10.74 -11.90
C TYR A 77 26.57 10.46 -10.49
N GLN A 78 26.27 9.31 -9.86
CA GLN A 78 26.87 8.93 -8.57
C GLN A 78 26.44 7.54 -8.06
N THR A 79 27.15 7.02 -7.05
CA THR A 79 26.82 5.79 -6.32
C THR A 79 25.84 6.05 -5.17
N GLY A 80 25.01 5.06 -4.84
CA GLY A 80 24.21 5.05 -3.61
C GLY A 80 23.38 3.78 -3.54
N THR A 81 23.01 3.42 -2.31
CA THR A 81 22.32 2.18 -1.97
C THR A 81 20.81 2.42 -1.83
N GLY A 82 20.03 1.34 -1.76
CA GLY A 82 18.62 1.44 -1.39
C GLY A 82 18.40 2.00 0.02
N PRO A 83 17.13 2.24 0.41
CA PRO A 83 16.79 2.74 1.74
C PRO A 83 17.26 1.78 2.83
N ASP A 84 17.88 2.32 3.87
CA ASP A 84 18.18 1.58 5.11
C ASP A 84 17.09 1.85 6.15
N TYR A 85 16.35 0.80 6.51
CA TYR A 85 15.31 0.89 7.53
C TYR A 85 15.78 0.40 8.91
N SER A 86 17.03 -0.07 9.04
CA SER A 86 17.56 -0.61 10.29
C SER A 86 17.68 0.44 11.39
N ASP A 87 17.87 1.70 11.01
CA ASP A 87 17.94 2.86 11.92
C ASP A 87 16.62 3.16 12.64
N TYR A 88 15.50 2.59 12.19
CA TYR A 88 14.17 2.80 12.79
C TYR A 88 13.75 1.67 13.73
N LEU A 89 14.60 0.65 13.93
CA LEU A 89 14.31 -0.43 14.88
C LEU A 89 14.35 0.07 16.33
N ASN A 90 13.69 -0.66 17.22
CA ASN A 90 13.50 -0.30 18.63
C ASN A 90 14.79 0.16 19.33
N ARG A 91 15.90 -0.57 19.21
CA ARG A 91 17.17 -0.18 19.85
C ARG A 91 17.82 1.06 19.21
N PRO A 92 18.02 1.10 17.88
CA PRO A 92 18.46 2.32 17.19
C PRO A 92 17.61 3.55 17.50
N ALA A 93 16.28 3.42 17.57
CA ALA A 93 15.37 4.53 17.93
C ALA A 93 15.61 5.04 19.36
N ILE A 94 15.74 4.13 20.34
CA ILE A 94 16.12 4.47 21.72
C ILE A 94 17.46 5.19 21.75
N ASP A 95 18.47 4.66 21.06
CA ASP A 95 19.80 5.24 21.05
C ASP A 95 19.80 6.61 20.36
N LYS A 96 19.09 6.77 19.24
CA LYS A 96 18.95 8.06 18.55
C LYS A 96 18.32 9.14 19.44
N ALA A 97 17.34 8.77 20.26
CA ALA A 97 16.65 9.71 21.13
C ALA A 97 17.41 10.01 22.44
N LEU A 98 18.05 9.01 23.04
CA LEU A 98 18.54 9.11 24.43
C LEU A 98 20.06 9.06 24.57
N LYS A 99 20.81 8.53 23.60
CA LYS A 99 22.26 8.42 23.70
C LYS A 99 22.90 9.80 23.78
N ASP A 100 23.93 9.93 24.63
CA ASP A 100 24.70 11.16 24.85
C ASP A 100 23.89 12.37 25.38
N THR A 101 22.60 12.20 25.70
CA THR A 101 21.77 13.22 26.37
C THR A 101 22.01 13.29 27.89
N GLY A 102 22.66 12.26 28.45
CA GLY A 102 22.79 12.07 29.90
C GLY A 102 21.50 11.59 30.59
N ALA A 103 20.53 11.09 29.83
CA ALA A 103 19.32 10.47 30.36
C ALA A 103 19.61 9.17 31.14
N ILE A 104 18.76 8.89 32.12
CA ILE A 104 18.79 7.69 32.95
C ILE A 104 17.37 7.12 33.00
N ALA A 105 17.18 5.88 32.57
CA ALA A 105 15.88 5.22 32.67
C ALA A 105 15.92 4.05 33.65
N ILE A 106 14.95 4.02 34.55
CA ILE A 106 14.73 2.95 35.53
C ILE A 106 13.27 2.50 35.42
N ALA A 107 12.99 1.22 35.71
CA ALA A 107 11.66 0.68 35.60
C ALA A 107 11.31 -0.28 36.76
N LEU A 108 10.02 -0.49 36.96
CA LEU A 108 9.46 -1.52 37.82
C LEU A 108 9.93 -2.90 37.32
N ASP A 109 10.29 -3.78 38.26
CA ASP A 109 10.80 -5.13 37.98
C ASP A 109 12.01 -5.20 37.02
N ALA A 110 12.73 -4.08 36.87
CA ALA A 110 13.88 -3.99 35.99
C ALA A 110 15.08 -4.79 36.52
N ASN A 111 15.70 -5.55 35.61
CA ASN A 111 16.98 -6.22 35.82
C ASN A 111 18.15 -5.37 35.31
N ARG A 112 17.86 -4.28 34.60
CA ARG A 112 18.84 -3.37 34.01
C ARG A 112 18.47 -1.90 34.24
N ILE A 113 19.47 -1.03 34.12
CA ILE A 113 19.32 0.43 34.04
C ILE A 113 19.83 0.89 32.68
N TYR A 114 19.18 1.88 32.09
CA TYR A 114 19.71 2.58 30.91
C TYR A 114 20.44 3.85 31.37
N GLN A 115 21.70 4.01 30.95
CA GLN A 115 22.48 5.21 31.22
C GLN A 115 23.38 5.54 30.04
N ASN A 116 23.15 6.69 29.41
CA ASN A 116 24.00 7.27 28.36
C ASN A 116 24.35 6.30 27.21
N GLY A 117 23.35 5.59 26.66
CA GLY A 117 23.54 4.63 25.56
C GLY A 117 23.77 3.19 25.98
N ASP A 118 24.00 2.92 27.27
CA ASP A 118 24.33 1.60 27.77
C ASP A 118 23.24 1.03 28.69
N PHE A 119 22.89 -0.23 28.48
CA PHE A 119 22.07 -1.03 29.40
C PHE A 119 22.99 -1.79 30.36
N GLN A 120 22.89 -1.51 31.65
CA GLN A 120 23.76 -2.07 32.69
C GLN A 120 22.95 -2.96 33.64
N ALA A 121 23.49 -4.12 34.00
CA ALA A 121 22.81 -5.04 34.91
C ALA A 121 22.68 -4.47 36.33
N LEU A 122 21.58 -4.82 37.00
CA LEU A 122 21.28 -4.44 38.38
C LEU A 122 21.40 -5.64 39.32
N ASP A 123 21.97 -5.42 40.51
CA ASP A 123 22.03 -6.43 41.58
C ASP A 123 20.67 -6.60 42.28
N SER A 124 19.81 -5.58 42.21
CA SER A 124 18.51 -5.53 42.89
C SER A 124 17.60 -4.50 42.20
N PRO A 125 16.27 -4.68 42.20
CA PRO A 125 15.32 -3.72 41.64
C PRO A 125 15.45 -2.34 42.31
N LEU A 126 15.46 -1.28 41.51
CA LEU A 126 15.55 0.12 41.99
C LEU A 126 14.17 0.72 42.31
N VAL A 127 13.14 0.15 41.71
CA VAL A 127 11.76 0.65 41.72
C VAL A 127 10.86 -0.45 42.25
N THR A 128 10.00 -0.11 43.21
CA THR A 128 8.90 -0.93 43.69
C THR A 128 7.58 -0.20 43.50
N LYS A 129 6.46 -0.91 43.60
CA LYS A 129 5.12 -0.32 43.53
C LYS A 129 4.41 -0.50 44.88
N GLU A 130 4.00 0.60 45.52
CA GLU A 130 3.23 0.59 46.77
C GLU A 130 1.94 1.38 46.57
N ASN A 131 0.77 0.75 46.80
CA ASN A 131 -0.56 1.37 46.65
C ASN A 131 -0.81 2.06 45.30
N GLY A 132 -0.29 1.51 44.18
CA GLY A 132 -0.45 2.10 42.86
C GLY A 132 0.70 3.04 42.45
N THR A 133 1.45 3.59 43.40
CA THR A 133 2.50 4.58 43.13
C THR A 133 3.90 3.95 43.06
N LEU A 134 4.70 4.38 42.08
CA LEU A 134 6.11 4.00 41.99
C LEU A 134 6.92 4.61 43.14
N THR A 135 7.65 3.75 43.85
CA THR A 135 8.61 4.11 44.90
C THR A 135 10.01 3.77 44.42
N VAL A 136 10.93 4.74 44.51
CA VAL A 136 12.31 4.59 44.05
C VAL A 136 13.26 4.63 45.25
N ASP A 137 14.14 3.65 45.39
CA ASP A 137 15.13 3.63 46.46
C ASP A 137 16.33 4.54 46.10
N PRO A 138 16.49 5.70 46.76
CA PRO A 138 17.57 6.65 46.44
C PRO A 138 18.96 6.06 46.68
N ALA A 139 19.14 5.16 47.65
CA ALA A 139 20.44 4.55 47.94
C ALA A 139 20.85 3.58 46.83
N LEU A 140 19.89 2.81 46.29
CA LEU A 140 20.14 1.92 45.17
C LEU A 140 20.38 2.69 43.87
N VAL A 141 19.63 3.77 43.61
CA VAL A 141 19.88 4.65 42.44
C VAL A 141 21.25 5.31 42.55
N ALA A 142 21.66 5.80 43.74
CA ALA A 142 23.00 6.35 43.96
C ALA A 142 24.10 5.32 43.65
N LYS A 143 23.91 4.07 44.11
CA LYS A 143 24.84 2.96 43.83
C LYS A 143 24.92 2.64 42.33
N ALA A 144 23.78 2.56 41.66
CA ALA A 144 23.70 2.19 40.24
C ALA A 144 24.23 3.28 39.30
N THR A 145 23.94 4.56 39.60
CA THR A 145 24.26 5.68 38.71
C THR A 145 25.60 6.36 39.03
N GLY A 146 26.16 6.11 40.22
CA GLY A 146 27.33 6.81 40.75
C GLY A 146 27.05 8.27 41.14
N LYS A 147 25.79 8.70 41.18
CA LYS A 147 25.37 10.07 41.54
C LYS A 147 25.05 10.20 43.02
N ILE A 148 25.08 11.43 43.51
CA ILE A 148 24.52 11.76 44.83
C ILE A 148 22.99 11.80 44.68
N VAL A 149 22.29 10.89 45.35
CA VAL A 149 20.83 10.79 45.29
C VAL A 149 20.26 10.82 46.70
N THR A 150 19.33 11.74 46.96
CA THR A 150 18.66 11.91 48.26
C THR A 150 17.21 12.31 48.05
N GLY A 151 16.30 11.86 48.92
CA GLY A 151 14.89 12.23 48.86
C GLY A 151 13.96 11.06 49.11
N ASN A 152 12.70 11.34 49.43
CA ASN A 152 11.67 10.32 49.70
C ASN A 152 10.62 10.21 48.59
N ASN A 153 10.76 10.98 47.51
CA ASN A 153 9.86 10.98 46.35
C ASN A 153 10.64 11.32 45.06
N LEU A 154 10.02 11.08 43.90
CA LEU A 154 10.63 11.30 42.58
C LEU A 154 11.13 12.74 42.37
N PHE A 155 10.41 13.74 42.88
CA PHE A 155 10.78 15.15 42.74
C PHE A 155 12.05 15.49 43.52
N GLU A 156 12.17 15.05 44.78
CA GLU A 156 13.38 15.22 45.59
C GLU A 156 14.57 14.48 44.98
N ILE A 157 14.35 13.25 44.50
CA ILE A 157 15.36 12.43 43.83
C ILE A 157 15.88 13.13 42.57
N ALA A 158 14.98 13.57 41.67
CA ALA A 158 15.35 14.27 40.44
C ALA A 158 16.14 15.55 40.73
N ASN A 159 15.67 16.36 41.71
CA ASN A 159 16.37 17.58 42.14
C ASN A 159 17.77 17.31 42.69
N SER A 160 17.94 16.24 43.48
CA SER A 160 19.26 15.86 44.02
C SER A 160 20.26 15.50 42.91
N MET A 161 19.76 14.96 41.79
CA MET A 161 20.54 14.67 40.59
C MET A 161 20.70 15.86 39.62
N GLN A 162 20.05 16.99 39.90
CA GLN A 162 19.93 18.16 39.00
C GLN A 162 19.29 17.80 37.64
N MET A 163 18.23 17.00 37.70
CA MET A 163 17.51 16.48 36.53
C MET A 163 16.01 16.74 36.67
N ALA A 164 15.31 16.71 35.55
CA ALA A 164 13.85 16.57 35.49
C ALA A 164 13.50 15.08 35.36
N PHE A 165 12.21 14.74 35.46
CA PHE A 165 11.74 13.37 35.28
C PHE A 165 10.40 13.31 34.56
N ALA A 166 10.18 12.18 33.88
CA ALA A 166 8.90 11.79 33.31
C ALA A 166 8.56 10.37 33.74
N VAL A 167 7.27 10.08 33.93
CA VAL A 167 6.78 8.75 34.30
C VAL A 167 5.90 8.23 33.17
N TYR A 168 6.25 7.06 32.66
CA TYR A 168 5.52 6.37 31.62
C TYR A 168 4.78 5.17 32.23
N ASP A 169 3.46 5.16 32.05
CA ASP A 169 2.54 4.04 32.34
C ASP A 169 2.73 3.42 33.74
N ASN A 170 3.04 4.27 34.74
CA ASN A 170 3.30 3.88 36.12
C ASN A 170 4.27 2.69 36.28
N ARG A 171 5.20 2.51 35.33
CA ARG A 171 6.19 1.42 35.33
C ARG A 171 7.59 1.84 34.93
N LEU A 172 7.77 2.99 34.28
CA LEU A 172 9.07 3.48 33.84
C LEU A 172 9.26 4.94 34.23
N VAL A 173 10.45 5.27 34.74
CA VAL A 173 10.86 6.65 35.06
C VAL A 173 12.07 7.01 34.23
N LEU A 174 11.95 8.10 33.45
CA LEU A 174 13.04 8.68 32.68
C LEU A 174 13.51 9.97 33.35
N PHE A 175 14.74 9.98 33.88
CA PHE A 175 15.41 11.20 34.32
C PHE A 175 16.18 11.81 33.15
N TYR A 176 16.05 13.12 32.95
CA TYR A 176 16.72 13.83 31.86
C TYR A 176 17.23 15.22 32.28
N LYS A 177 18.14 15.80 31.50
CA LYS A 177 18.67 17.16 31.72
C LYS A 177 17.88 18.18 30.91
N GLY A 178 17.74 19.38 31.47
CA GLY A 178 17.06 20.50 30.80
C GLY A 178 15.55 20.52 31.06
N THR A 179 14.84 21.36 30.32
CA THR A 179 13.41 21.61 30.51
C THR A 179 12.53 20.87 29.48
N GLN A 180 13.10 20.43 28.36
CA GLN A 180 12.38 19.69 27.33
C GLN A 180 12.61 18.19 27.53
N ILE A 181 11.52 17.43 27.54
CA ILE A 181 11.57 15.97 27.62
C ILE A 181 12.17 15.41 26.30
N PRO A 182 13.11 14.45 26.35
CA PRO A 182 13.71 13.88 25.14
C PRO A 182 12.76 13.02 24.29
N LEU A 183 11.74 12.45 24.93
CA LEU A 183 10.73 11.58 24.33
C LEU A 183 9.36 11.99 24.85
N ASP A 184 8.43 12.35 23.96
CA ASP A 184 7.07 12.70 24.34
C ASP A 184 6.30 11.47 24.85
N LEU A 185 5.57 11.60 25.96
CA LEU A 185 4.90 10.46 26.59
C LEU A 185 3.78 9.86 25.73
N PHE A 186 3.20 10.64 24.82
CA PHE A 186 2.16 10.20 23.91
C PHE A 186 2.76 9.80 22.56
N ASP A 187 3.49 10.70 21.89
CA ASP A 187 3.99 10.47 20.53
C ASP A 187 5.10 9.38 20.48
N ASP A 188 5.89 9.23 21.55
CA ASP A 188 6.96 8.23 21.64
C ASP A 188 6.60 7.00 22.50
N CYS A 189 5.31 6.74 22.71
CA CYS A 189 4.85 5.65 23.58
C CYS A 189 5.42 4.27 23.18
N TYR A 190 5.59 3.99 21.88
CA TYR A 190 6.21 2.74 21.40
C TYR A 190 7.70 2.65 21.73
N THR A 191 8.43 3.78 21.68
CA THR A 191 9.83 3.84 22.11
C THR A 191 9.96 3.60 23.61
N TYR A 192 9.03 4.13 24.42
CA TYR A 192 8.99 3.87 25.85
C TYR A 192 8.66 2.41 26.18
N GLU A 193 7.71 1.79 25.47
CA GLU A 193 7.40 0.36 25.60
C GLU A 193 8.63 -0.50 25.31
N ALA A 194 9.31 -0.22 24.19
CA ALA A 194 10.54 -0.93 23.83
C ALA A 194 11.62 -0.75 24.90
N LEU A 195 11.82 0.47 25.40
CA LEU A 195 12.78 0.76 26.47
C LEU A 195 12.47 -0.04 27.73
N TYR A 196 11.19 -0.13 28.12
CA TYR A 196 10.75 -0.95 29.25
C TYR A 196 11.11 -2.43 29.06
N LEU A 197 10.83 -3.01 27.89
CA LEU A 197 11.16 -4.41 27.59
C LEU A 197 12.66 -4.70 27.71
N TYR A 198 13.52 -3.78 27.24
CA TYR A 198 14.97 -3.92 27.41
C TYR A 198 15.42 -3.82 28.89
N LEU A 199 14.74 -3.00 29.70
CA LEU A 199 15.08 -2.81 31.12
C LEU A 199 14.73 -4.04 31.98
N ILE A 200 13.65 -4.74 31.65
CA ILE A 200 13.25 -5.97 32.36
C ILE A 200 14.00 -7.22 31.86
N ASP A 201 14.85 -7.06 30.84
CA ASP A 201 15.55 -8.17 30.16
C ASP A 201 14.56 -9.15 29.51
N ALA A 202 13.55 -8.60 28.82
CA ALA A 202 12.60 -9.38 28.02
C ALA A 202 13.34 -10.19 26.96
N ASN A 203 12.76 -11.32 26.57
CA ASN A 203 13.40 -12.19 25.57
C ASN A 203 13.37 -11.56 24.16
N GLU A 204 14.20 -12.09 23.25
CA GLU A 204 14.32 -11.56 21.89
C GLU A 204 12.99 -11.57 21.11
N GLU A 205 12.12 -12.56 21.36
CA GLU A 205 10.81 -12.65 20.71
C GLU A 205 9.86 -11.54 21.18
N GLU A 206 9.84 -11.25 22.48
CA GLU A 206 9.06 -10.15 23.06
C GLU A 206 9.51 -8.79 22.52
N ILE A 207 10.83 -8.57 22.43
CA ILE A 207 11.40 -7.33 21.90
C ILE A 207 11.10 -7.18 20.40
N ALA A 208 11.18 -8.26 19.62
CA ALA A 208 10.87 -8.25 18.19
C ALA A 208 9.39 -7.93 17.91
N ASN A 209 8.49 -8.32 18.83
CA ASN A 209 7.05 -8.06 18.71
C ASN A 209 6.61 -6.68 19.20
N ALA A 210 7.50 -5.92 19.86
CA ALA A 210 7.20 -4.56 20.28
C ALA A 210 6.89 -3.66 19.08
N PHE A 211 5.90 -2.78 19.24
CA PHE A 211 5.50 -1.83 18.21
C PHE A 211 6.61 -0.81 17.95
N ILE A 212 6.68 -0.34 16.71
CA ILE A 212 7.71 0.57 16.21
C ILE A 212 7.06 1.89 15.81
N GLN A 213 7.65 3.01 16.23
CA GLN A 213 7.31 4.33 15.72
C GLN A 213 7.82 4.46 14.28
N LEU A 214 6.90 4.64 13.33
CA LEU A 214 7.26 4.78 11.92
C LEU A 214 7.83 6.17 11.63
N PRO A 215 8.82 6.28 10.73
CA PRO A 215 9.39 7.56 10.39
C PRO A 215 8.57 8.32 9.34
N ASP A 216 8.34 9.61 9.57
CA ASP A 216 7.76 10.49 8.54
C ASP A 216 8.75 10.78 7.40
N LEU A 217 10.06 10.70 7.67
CA LEU A 217 11.12 11.02 6.71
C LEU A 217 12.14 9.89 6.64
N VAL A 218 12.32 9.36 5.43
CA VAL A 218 13.39 8.41 5.10
C VAL A 218 14.36 9.08 4.13
N THR A 219 15.64 9.13 4.49
CA THR A 219 16.70 9.80 3.71
C THR A 219 17.99 8.99 3.72
N ASP A 220 18.76 9.06 2.63
CA ASP A 220 20.15 8.55 2.58
C ASP A 220 21.15 9.55 3.19
N GLY A 221 20.67 10.71 3.66
CA GLY A 221 21.48 11.78 4.22
C GLY A 221 22.29 12.58 3.18
N ALA A 222 22.15 12.29 1.88
CA ALA A 222 23.04 12.83 0.86
C ALA A 222 22.34 13.32 -0.42
N HIS A 223 21.33 12.61 -0.91
CA HIS A 223 20.78 12.83 -2.25
C HIS A 223 19.27 12.60 -2.35
N THR A 224 18.74 11.64 -1.60
CA THR A 224 17.36 11.17 -1.76
C THR A 224 16.61 11.18 -0.45
N ALA A 225 15.37 11.68 -0.50
CA ALA A 225 14.42 11.56 0.61
C ALA A 225 12.98 11.31 0.15
N SER A 226 12.25 10.60 0.99
CA SER A 226 10.80 10.42 0.91
C SER A 226 10.16 10.86 2.22
N PHE A 227 9.21 11.79 2.13
CA PHE A 227 8.39 12.24 3.24
C PHE A 227 6.99 11.68 3.13
N TYR A 228 6.47 11.14 4.23
CA TYR A 228 5.15 10.56 4.38
C TYR A 228 4.36 11.46 5.34
N ASN A 229 3.24 12.03 4.89
CA ASN A 229 2.44 12.89 5.75
C ASN A 229 1.54 12.11 6.73
N ALA A 230 1.41 10.80 6.53
CA ALA A 230 0.96 9.83 7.53
C ALA A 230 1.58 8.45 7.23
N PRO A 231 2.75 8.13 7.81
CA PRO A 231 3.48 6.88 7.50
C PRO A 231 2.67 5.61 7.83
N ASP A 232 1.77 5.68 8.81
CA ASP A 232 0.86 4.59 9.20
C ASP A 232 -0.12 4.16 8.11
N LEU A 233 -0.29 4.96 7.05
CA LEU A 233 -1.13 4.62 5.90
C LEU A 233 -0.32 4.12 4.69
N ASN A 234 1.00 3.96 4.83
CA ASN A 234 1.85 3.42 3.77
C ASN A 234 2.30 1.99 4.07
N LEU A 235 1.74 1.00 3.36
CA LEU A 235 2.07 -0.41 3.56
C LEU A 235 3.52 -0.74 3.19
N GLY A 236 4.12 -0.05 2.23
CA GLY A 236 5.53 -0.22 1.85
C GLY A 236 6.49 0.07 2.99
N LEU A 237 6.35 1.23 3.60
CA LEU A 237 7.14 1.65 4.76
C LEU A 237 6.90 0.71 5.95
N GLN A 238 5.63 0.46 6.27
CA GLN A 238 5.24 -0.41 7.37
C GLN A 238 5.83 -1.82 7.27
N THR A 239 5.63 -2.48 6.12
CA THR A 239 6.15 -3.82 5.91
C THR A 239 7.68 -3.85 5.90
N SER A 240 8.35 -2.82 5.36
CA SER A 240 9.81 -2.78 5.33
C SER A 240 10.44 -2.64 6.72
N VAL A 241 9.91 -1.74 7.56
CA VAL A 241 10.40 -1.53 8.93
C VAL A 241 10.09 -2.74 9.81
N TYR A 242 8.84 -3.21 9.83
CA TYR A 242 8.46 -4.34 10.67
C TYR A 242 9.05 -5.67 10.20
N ARG A 243 9.36 -5.83 8.91
CA ARG A 243 10.05 -7.03 8.42
C ARG A 243 11.46 -7.15 8.98
N ASN A 244 12.17 -6.04 9.15
CA ASN A 244 13.49 -6.02 9.78
C ASN A 244 13.43 -6.41 11.26
N ALA A 245 12.33 -6.12 11.94
CA ALA A 245 12.12 -6.49 13.35
C ALA A 245 11.67 -7.94 13.52
N LEU A 246 10.64 -8.38 12.79
CA LEU A 246 9.94 -9.65 13.03
C LEU A 246 10.58 -10.86 12.33
N GLY A 247 11.45 -10.64 11.36
CA GLY A 247 11.97 -11.76 10.57
C GLY A 247 10.93 -12.36 9.60
N ARG A 248 11.37 -13.36 8.83
CA ARG A 248 10.46 -14.19 8.03
C ARG A 248 9.68 -15.15 8.94
N VAL A 249 8.60 -15.73 8.43
CA VAL A 249 7.90 -16.83 9.11
C VAL A 249 8.70 -18.13 8.90
N ASP A 250 8.93 -18.88 9.98
CA ASP A 250 9.65 -20.15 9.90
C ASP A 250 8.91 -21.17 9.01
N GLY A 251 9.67 -21.86 8.15
CA GLY A 251 9.13 -22.86 7.22
C GLY A 251 8.32 -22.28 6.05
N VAL A 252 8.30 -20.96 5.89
CA VAL A 252 7.65 -20.26 4.77
C VAL A 252 8.68 -19.41 4.05
N GLU A 253 8.90 -19.73 2.78
CA GLU A 253 9.75 -18.90 1.93
C GLU A 253 9.07 -17.57 1.60
N GLU A 254 9.89 -16.54 1.39
CA GLU A 254 9.40 -15.21 1.08
C GLU A 254 9.14 -15.03 -0.41
N GLY A 255 8.38 -13.99 -0.75
CA GLY A 255 8.34 -13.53 -2.13
C GLY A 255 9.65 -12.90 -2.56
N PRO A 256 9.99 -12.96 -3.86
CA PRO A 256 11.06 -12.13 -4.38
C PRO A 256 10.68 -10.65 -4.27
N ALA A 257 11.70 -9.80 -4.10
CA ALA A 257 11.53 -8.37 -4.36
C ALA A 257 11.47 -8.14 -5.88
N LEU A 258 10.58 -7.26 -6.33
CA LEU A 258 10.21 -7.09 -7.73
C LEU A 258 10.33 -5.64 -8.16
N VAL A 259 10.57 -5.44 -9.46
CA VAL A 259 10.37 -4.14 -10.10
C VAL A 259 9.36 -4.32 -11.24
N ALA A 260 8.45 -3.37 -11.39
CA ALA A 260 7.50 -3.35 -12.49
C ALA A 260 7.45 -1.96 -13.16
N GLY A 261 7.44 -1.94 -14.49
CA GLY A 261 7.15 -0.76 -15.31
C GLY A 261 5.77 -0.86 -15.95
N GLU A 262 5.12 0.27 -16.18
CA GLU A 262 3.88 0.30 -16.95
C GLU A 262 4.07 -0.39 -18.31
N GLY A 263 3.18 -1.32 -18.64
CA GLY A 263 3.23 -2.09 -19.87
C GLY A 263 2.92 -1.26 -21.12
N ARG A 264 2.92 -1.93 -22.27
CA ARG A 264 2.86 -1.25 -23.57
C ARG A 264 1.43 -0.77 -23.87
N ASN A 265 1.17 0.51 -23.61
CA ASN A 265 -0.07 1.22 -23.98
C ASN A 265 0.27 2.68 -24.28
N GLU A 266 -0.35 3.27 -25.32
CA GLU A 266 -0.09 4.65 -25.74
C GLU A 266 -0.37 5.71 -24.65
N ASN A 267 -1.29 5.41 -23.73
CA ASN A 267 -1.67 6.30 -22.63
C ASN A 267 -0.80 6.13 -21.38
N ASN A 268 0.03 5.09 -21.32
CA ASN A 268 0.91 4.87 -20.18
C ASN A 268 2.10 5.81 -20.25
N HIS A 269 2.57 6.27 -19.10
CA HIS A 269 3.79 7.04 -18.99
C HIS A 269 5.01 6.10 -18.92
N THR A 270 6.02 6.47 -18.15
CA THR A 270 7.20 5.63 -17.91
C THR A 270 7.39 5.41 -16.41
N LEU A 271 6.28 5.16 -15.71
CA LEU A 271 6.30 4.91 -14.27
C LEU A 271 6.86 3.52 -13.96
N VAL A 272 7.66 3.48 -12.90
CA VAL A 272 8.26 2.28 -12.35
C VAL A 272 7.90 2.18 -10.88
N ARG A 273 7.47 0.99 -10.45
CA ARG A 273 7.22 0.62 -9.05
C ARG A 273 8.20 -0.44 -8.59
N VAL A 274 8.70 -0.29 -7.37
CA VAL A 274 9.62 -1.21 -6.70
C VAL A 274 8.88 -1.82 -5.52
N TYR A 275 8.90 -3.15 -5.42
CA TYR A 275 8.20 -3.91 -4.39
C TYR A 275 9.17 -4.69 -3.51
N ASN A 276 8.91 -4.68 -2.21
CA ASN A 276 9.65 -5.51 -1.26
C ASN A 276 9.20 -6.99 -1.31
N ARG A 277 9.81 -7.84 -0.47
CA ARG A 277 9.52 -9.30 -0.40
C ARG A 277 8.09 -9.63 0.07
N SER A 278 7.39 -8.67 0.68
CA SER A 278 5.96 -8.75 1.00
C SER A 278 5.06 -8.27 -0.13
N GLN A 279 5.62 -7.89 -1.29
CA GLN A 279 4.91 -7.31 -2.44
C GLN A 279 4.23 -5.96 -2.14
N ALA A 280 4.70 -5.21 -1.14
CA ALA A 280 4.29 -3.83 -0.92
C ALA A 280 5.16 -2.87 -1.74
N CYS A 281 4.54 -1.85 -2.36
CA CYS A 281 5.25 -0.82 -3.11
C CYS A 281 6.06 0.08 -2.16
N ILE A 282 7.39 0.13 -2.33
CA ILE A 282 8.31 0.92 -1.50
C ILE A 282 8.88 2.15 -2.22
N ALA A 283 8.81 2.17 -3.55
CA ALA A 283 9.18 3.32 -4.35
C ALA A 283 8.38 3.33 -5.67
N GLN A 284 7.95 4.52 -6.07
CA GLN A 284 7.42 4.82 -7.39
C GLN A 284 8.18 6.01 -7.96
N PHE A 285 8.60 5.93 -9.22
CA PHE A 285 9.30 7.02 -9.88
C PHE A 285 9.04 7.06 -11.39
N LEU A 286 9.17 8.24 -11.97
CA LEU A 286 9.05 8.45 -13.41
C LEU A 286 10.44 8.35 -14.06
N ALA A 287 10.64 7.35 -14.93
CA ALA A 287 11.95 7.07 -15.50
C ALA A 287 12.39 8.09 -16.57
N PHE A 288 11.45 8.65 -17.32
CA PHE A 288 11.71 9.62 -18.39
C PHE A 288 10.84 10.87 -18.24
N ASP A 289 11.11 11.90 -19.03
CA ASP A 289 10.26 13.10 -19.07
C ASP A 289 8.79 12.71 -19.30
N SER A 290 7.83 13.40 -18.64
CA SER A 290 6.41 13.01 -18.66
C SER A 290 5.77 13.01 -20.05
N ARG A 291 6.41 13.64 -21.04
CA ARG A 291 6.02 13.60 -22.46
C ARG A 291 6.35 12.27 -23.14
N VAL A 292 7.25 11.48 -22.58
CA VAL A 292 7.55 10.12 -23.06
C VAL A 292 6.43 9.21 -22.56
N THR A 293 5.65 8.67 -23.49
CA THR A 293 4.54 7.75 -23.23
C THR A 293 4.78 6.41 -23.94
N GLY A 294 3.86 5.46 -23.77
CA GLY A 294 3.94 4.13 -24.36
C GLY A 294 4.28 3.01 -23.38
N GLY A 295 4.53 3.32 -22.12
CA GLY A 295 5.06 2.39 -21.12
C GLY A 295 6.59 2.30 -21.11
N VAL A 296 7.12 1.52 -20.16
CA VAL A 296 8.56 1.37 -19.92
C VAL A 296 8.93 -0.08 -19.65
N GLN A 297 10.02 -0.54 -20.26
CA GLN A 297 10.67 -1.80 -19.94
C GLN A 297 11.56 -1.63 -18.72
N VAL A 298 11.62 -2.63 -17.86
CA VAL A 298 12.52 -2.70 -16.71
C VAL A 298 13.36 -3.96 -16.77
N ALA A 299 14.65 -3.85 -16.42
CA ALA A 299 15.55 -4.98 -16.21
C ALA A 299 16.40 -4.72 -14.97
N ALA A 300 16.36 -5.63 -14.00
CA ALA A 300 17.07 -5.53 -12.74
C ALA A 300 18.39 -6.31 -12.80
N GLY A 301 19.47 -5.76 -12.27
CA GLY A 301 20.76 -6.44 -12.24
C GLY A 301 21.65 -5.92 -11.12
N THR A 302 22.72 -6.66 -10.87
CA THR A 302 23.65 -6.40 -9.77
C THR A 302 25.09 -6.17 -10.23
N TYR A 303 25.79 -5.30 -9.51
CA TYR A 303 27.23 -5.11 -9.69
C TYR A 303 27.94 -4.89 -8.35
N SER A 304 29.21 -5.26 -8.29
CA SER A 304 30.04 -5.14 -7.09
C SER A 304 30.79 -3.81 -7.09
N HIS A 305 30.71 -3.06 -5.98
CA HIS A 305 31.51 -1.84 -5.80
C HIS A 305 31.89 -1.66 -4.33
N GLU A 306 33.18 -1.45 -4.08
CA GLU A 306 33.74 -1.22 -2.73
C GLU A 306 33.39 -2.29 -1.69
N GLY A 307 33.20 -3.54 -2.14
CA GLY A 307 32.83 -4.67 -1.27
C GLY A 307 31.33 -4.82 -1.03
N THR A 308 30.50 -3.97 -1.62
CA THR A 308 29.03 -4.01 -1.54
C THR A 308 28.44 -4.44 -2.89
N GLN A 309 27.47 -5.35 -2.87
CA GLN A 309 26.66 -5.68 -4.05
C GLN A 309 25.55 -4.64 -4.18
N ASN A 310 25.46 -3.98 -5.33
CA ASN A 310 24.48 -2.94 -5.61
C ASN A 310 23.46 -3.49 -6.61
N THR A 311 22.17 -3.38 -6.28
CA THR A 311 21.06 -3.68 -7.20
C THR A 311 20.62 -2.40 -7.91
N VAL A 312 20.47 -2.48 -9.22
CA VAL A 312 20.01 -1.37 -10.07
C VAL A 312 18.94 -1.82 -11.06
N ILE A 313 18.20 -0.85 -11.58
CA ILE A 313 17.09 -1.00 -12.51
C ILE A 313 17.44 -0.25 -13.79
N ALA A 314 17.65 -0.96 -14.88
CA ALA A 314 17.75 -0.38 -16.22
C ALA A 314 16.35 -0.19 -16.83
N THR A 315 16.13 0.92 -17.52
CA THR A 315 14.84 1.28 -18.11
C THR A 315 14.96 1.74 -19.57
N ALA A 316 14.00 1.32 -20.39
CA ALA A 316 13.90 1.71 -21.80
C ALA A 316 12.42 1.91 -22.22
N PRO A 317 12.04 3.02 -22.86
CA PRO A 317 10.66 3.24 -23.29
C PRO A 317 10.25 2.28 -24.42
N TYR A 318 8.97 1.91 -24.48
CA TYR A 318 8.44 1.12 -25.62
C TYR A 318 8.29 1.95 -26.90
N LEU A 319 8.09 3.28 -26.78
CA LEU A 319 7.95 4.21 -27.90
C LEU A 319 9.14 5.17 -27.98
N ASN A 320 9.45 5.64 -29.19
CA ASN A 320 10.62 6.46 -29.48
C ASN A 320 10.28 7.78 -30.21
N GLU A 321 9.07 8.31 -29.99
CA GLU A 321 8.63 9.55 -30.66
C GLU A 321 9.38 10.78 -30.14
N TYR A 322 9.75 10.76 -28.85
CA TYR A 322 10.49 11.84 -28.19
C TYR A 322 12.00 11.58 -28.15
N LYS A 323 12.81 12.62 -28.36
CA LYS A 323 14.29 12.50 -28.32
C LYS A 323 14.81 11.95 -26.98
N ALA A 324 14.14 12.28 -25.87
CA ALA A 324 14.49 11.77 -24.54
C ALA A 324 14.34 10.23 -24.43
N ALA A 325 13.50 9.61 -25.27
CA ALA A 325 13.30 8.17 -25.32
C ALA A 325 14.44 7.40 -26.01
N ARG A 326 15.40 8.10 -26.65
CA ARG A 326 16.54 7.49 -27.35
C ARG A 326 17.71 7.11 -26.43
N LYS A 327 17.43 6.88 -25.15
CA LYS A 327 18.43 6.56 -24.13
C LYS A 327 17.95 5.41 -23.26
N VAL A 328 18.91 4.72 -22.64
CA VAL A 328 18.65 3.77 -21.56
C VAL A 328 19.11 4.42 -20.25
N ARG A 329 18.28 4.34 -19.21
CA ARG A 329 18.59 4.94 -17.90
C ARG A 329 18.72 3.87 -16.84
N ILE A 330 19.64 4.06 -15.90
CA ILE A 330 19.87 3.14 -14.79
C ILE A 330 19.58 3.87 -13.49
N PHE A 331 18.73 3.28 -12.67
CA PHE A 331 18.30 3.77 -11.37
C PHE A 331 18.72 2.81 -10.26
N ASP A 332 18.83 3.30 -9.02
CA ASP A 332 18.80 2.40 -7.86
C ASP A 332 17.36 1.95 -7.54
N THR A 333 17.20 1.14 -6.49
CA THR A 333 15.90 0.67 -6.01
C THR A 333 15.05 1.76 -5.34
N TRP A 334 15.57 2.99 -5.22
CA TRP A 334 14.87 4.14 -4.64
C TRP A 334 14.46 5.17 -5.70
N GLY A 335 14.73 4.89 -6.98
CA GLY A 335 14.41 5.77 -8.11
C GLY A 335 15.43 6.89 -8.35
N THR A 336 16.61 6.85 -7.72
CA THR A 336 17.69 7.81 -7.96
C THR A 336 18.41 7.47 -9.25
N LEU A 337 18.55 8.43 -10.16
CA LEU A 337 19.26 8.22 -11.43
C LEU A 337 20.77 8.05 -11.19
N ARG A 338 21.32 6.93 -11.67
CA ARG A 338 22.74 6.55 -11.52
C ARG A 338 23.54 6.78 -12.79
N THR A 339 23.00 6.33 -13.92
CA THR A 339 23.66 6.47 -15.23
C THR A 339 22.65 6.67 -16.35
N GLU A 340 23.09 7.34 -17.40
CA GLU A 340 22.37 7.44 -18.67
C GLU A 340 23.27 6.99 -19.82
N ILE A 341 22.78 6.03 -20.61
CA ILE A 341 23.48 5.41 -21.73
C ILE A 341 22.85 5.91 -23.02
N ALA A 342 23.67 6.42 -23.93
CA ALA A 342 23.31 6.63 -25.32
C ALA A 342 23.75 5.38 -26.09
N PRO A 343 22.82 4.52 -26.56
CA PRO A 343 23.19 3.33 -27.30
C PRO A 343 23.91 3.67 -28.61
N ASP A 344 24.72 2.73 -29.09
CA ASP A 344 25.44 2.82 -30.36
C ASP A 344 24.47 3.17 -31.49
N SER A 345 24.86 4.08 -32.41
CA SER A 345 23.99 4.56 -33.49
C SER A 345 23.51 3.46 -34.45
N ARG A 346 24.15 2.28 -34.45
CA ARG A 346 23.74 1.10 -35.21
C ARG A 346 22.56 0.36 -34.58
N ILE A 347 22.31 0.56 -33.29
CA ILE A 347 21.17 0.00 -32.57
C ILE A 347 20.03 1.02 -32.69
N ALA A 348 19.03 0.70 -33.51
CA ALA A 348 17.84 1.52 -33.65
C ALA A 348 16.91 1.36 -32.45
N ALA A 349 16.35 2.47 -31.96
CA ALA A 349 15.25 2.44 -31.01
C ALA A 349 13.89 2.18 -31.72
N PRO A 350 12.88 1.60 -31.04
CA PRO A 350 12.85 1.31 -29.60
C PRO A 350 13.80 0.18 -29.21
N TYR A 351 14.39 0.30 -28.03
CA TYR A 351 15.38 -0.64 -27.51
C TYR A 351 14.70 -1.79 -26.77
N VAL A 352 15.33 -2.96 -26.78
CA VAL A 352 15.03 -4.08 -25.89
C VAL A 352 16.23 -4.27 -24.98
N ILE A 353 15.98 -4.44 -23.69
CA ILE A 353 17.01 -4.52 -22.65
C ILE A 353 16.88 -5.81 -21.84
N ALA A 354 18.02 -6.31 -21.35
CA ALA A 354 18.08 -7.37 -20.35
C ALA A 354 19.39 -7.32 -19.57
N THR A 355 19.41 -7.96 -18.41
CA THR A 355 20.55 -8.05 -17.50
C THR A 355 20.94 -9.52 -17.30
N GLY A 356 22.22 -9.79 -17.13
CA GLY A 356 22.73 -11.14 -16.83
C GLY A 356 24.23 -11.26 -17.01
N HIS A 357 24.78 -12.44 -16.75
CA HIS A 357 26.19 -12.76 -16.93
C HIS A 357 26.50 -13.22 -18.35
N PHE A 358 26.38 -12.31 -19.33
CA PHE A 358 26.56 -12.65 -20.75
C PHE A 358 28.03 -12.76 -21.20
N LEU A 359 28.99 -12.33 -20.38
CA LEU A 359 30.41 -12.27 -20.72
C LEU A 359 31.23 -13.13 -19.75
N PRO A 360 32.05 -14.09 -20.22
CA PRO A 360 32.76 -15.02 -19.34
C PRO A 360 33.85 -14.36 -18.48
N ASP A 361 34.41 -13.24 -18.96
CA ASP A 361 35.50 -12.52 -18.29
C ASP A 361 35.00 -11.37 -17.39
N VAL A 362 33.68 -11.22 -17.22
CA VAL A 362 33.07 -10.18 -16.38
C VAL A 362 32.33 -10.83 -15.21
N ALA A 363 32.75 -10.51 -13.98
CA ALA A 363 32.19 -11.13 -12.78
C ALA A 363 30.76 -10.65 -12.47
N ASP A 364 30.51 -9.35 -12.65
CA ASP A 364 29.22 -8.70 -12.43
C ASP A 364 28.21 -9.04 -13.55
N GLU A 365 26.93 -8.75 -13.31
CA GLU A 365 25.95 -8.75 -14.39
C GLU A 365 26.19 -7.56 -15.33
N VAL A 366 25.82 -7.72 -16.59
CA VAL A 366 25.94 -6.68 -17.62
C VAL A 366 24.59 -6.42 -18.27
N LEU A 367 24.41 -5.17 -18.73
CA LEU A 367 23.24 -4.75 -19.47
C LEU A 367 23.41 -5.06 -20.95
N LEU A 368 22.53 -5.87 -21.50
CA LEU A 368 22.37 -6.07 -22.93
C LEU A 368 21.36 -5.06 -23.49
N ILE A 369 21.74 -4.36 -24.56
CA ILE A 369 20.88 -3.42 -25.29
C ILE A 369 20.85 -3.85 -26.76
N THR A 370 19.65 -3.98 -27.33
CA THR A 370 19.43 -4.31 -28.75
C THR A 370 18.21 -3.57 -29.31
N SER A 371 17.96 -3.65 -30.61
CA SER A 371 16.75 -3.14 -31.26
C SER A 371 15.55 -4.07 -31.06
N ALA A 372 14.34 -3.51 -31.00
CA ALA A 372 13.09 -4.28 -30.91
C ALA A 372 12.70 -5.03 -32.20
N ALA A 373 13.43 -4.81 -33.29
CA ALA A 373 13.28 -5.54 -34.54
C ALA A 373 14.62 -5.67 -35.26
N THR A 374 14.72 -6.67 -36.14
CA THR A 374 15.84 -6.78 -37.09
C THR A 374 15.76 -5.67 -38.14
N ASP A 375 16.90 -5.32 -38.72
CA ASP A 375 16.93 -4.34 -39.82
C ASP A 375 16.44 -4.94 -41.16
N GLN A 376 16.43 -4.11 -42.20
CA GLN A 376 16.04 -4.47 -43.58
C GLN A 376 16.89 -5.61 -44.18
N ASP A 377 18.11 -5.79 -43.71
CA ASP A 377 19.02 -6.85 -44.14
C ASP A 377 18.89 -8.11 -43.26
N GLY A 378 18.16 -7.99 -42.14
CA GLY A 378 17.95 -9.02 -41.14
C GLY A 378 19.07 -9.07 -40.12
N TYR A 379 19.82 -7.99 -39.90
CA TYR A 379 20.80 -7.94 -38.82
C TYR A 379 20.20 -7.43 -37.51
N LEU A 380 20.75 -7.90 -36.40
CA LEU A 380 20.44 -7.42 -35.06
C LEU A 380 21.73 -6.99 -34.35
N TRP A 381 21.86 -5.70 -34.06
CA TRP A 381 23.01 -5.14 -33.35
C TRP A 381 22.79 -5.18 -31.84
N MET A 382 23.81 -5.58 -31.10
CA MET A 382 23.75 -5.78 -29.65
C MET A 382 24.96 -5.15 -28.97
N SER A 383 24.73 -4.45 -27.87
CA SER A 383 25.78 -3.90 -27.01
C SER A 383 25.66 -4.41 -25.58
N PHE A 384 26.79 -4.80 -25.01
CA PHE A 384 26.93 -5.23 -23.62
C PHE A 384 27.62 -4.11 -22.83
N CYS A 385 26.90 -3.55 -21.87
CA CYS A 385 27.29 -2.36 -21.13
C CYS A 385 27.41 -2.65 -19.63
N SER A 386 28.33 -1.96 -18.98
CA SER A 386 28.46 -1.92 -17.53
C SER A 386 27.22 -1.31 -16.88
N LEU A 387 26.66 -1.98 -15.87
CA LEU A 387 25.57 -1.47 -15.04
C LEU A 387 26.02 -0.32 -14.12
N ARG A 388 27.33 -0.20 -13.85
CA ARG A 388 27.89 0.79 -12.94
C ARG A 388 28.02 2.18 -13.58
N ASP A 389 28.54 2.23 -14.80
CA ASP A 389 28.95 3.48 -15.46
C ASP A 389 28.50 3.59 -16.93
N GLY A 390 27.79 2.57 -17.44
CA GLY A 390 27.31 2.57 -18.81
C GLY A 390 28.41 2.42 -19.87
N SER A 391 29.65 2.07 -19.49
CA SER A 391 30.73 1.79 -20.42
C SER A 391 30.44 0.53 -21.25
N VAL A 392 30.79 0.54 -22.54
CA VAL A 392 30.55 -0.59 -23.44
C VAL A 392 31.70 -1.59 -23.34
N TYR A 393 31.40 -2.82 -22.93
CA TYR A 393 32.36 -3.93 -22.93
C TYR A 393 32.52 -4.53 -24.32
N LYS A 394 31.41 -4.75 -25.03
CA LYS A 394 31.39 -5.44 -26.32
C LYS A 394 30.19 -5.00 -27.16
N THR A 395 30.38 -4.93 -28.48
CA THR A 395 29.30 -4.79 -29.46
C THR A 395 29.42 -5.91 -30.48
N CYS A 396 28.34 -6.62 -30.77
CA CYS A 396 28.27 -7.66 -31.79
C CYS A 396 27.05 -7.48 -32.70
N ARG A 397 27.01 -8.28 -33.76
CA ARG A 397 25.92 -8.29 -34.75
C ARG A 397 25.52 -9.72 -35.05
N LEU A 398 24.25 -10.04 -34.87
CA LEU A 398 23.67 -11.32 -35.25
C LEU A 398 23.13 -11.27 -36.68
N ASP A 399 23.34 -12.36 -37.43
CA ASP A 399 22.71 -12.56 -38.75
C ASP A 399 21.38 -13.30 -38.56
N CYS A 400 20.29 -12.57 -38.68
CA CYS A 400 18.92 -13.05 -38.63
C CYS A 400 18.24 -12.86 -40.00
N SER A 401 18.98 -13.03 -41.10
CA SER A 401 18.48 -12.82 -42.48
C SER A 401 17.24 -13.63 -42.86
N PHE A 402 16.89 -14.67 -42.08
CA PHE A 402 15.66 -15.43 -42.21
C PHE A 402 14.40 -14.67 -41.71
N ALA A 403 14.58 -13.66 -40.86
CA ALA A 403 13.55 -12.88 -40.16
C ALA A 403 13.84 -11.37 -40.29
N LYS A 404 13.74 -10.84 -41.52
CA LYS A 404 13.95 -9.42 -41.83
C LYS A 404 12.78 -8.57 -41.34
N GLU A 405 13.08 -7.42 -40.74
CA GLU A 405 12.09 -6.49 -40.15
C GLU A 405 11.13 -7.16 -39.14
N ASP A 406 11.58 -8.27 -38.54
CA ASP A 406 10.79 -9.03 -37.59
C ASP A 406 10.95 -8.47 -36.18
N SER A 407 9.83 -8.29 -35.50
CA SER A 407 9.82 -7.87 -34.10
C SER A 407 10.29 -9.01 -33.22
N ILE A 408 11.15 -8.67 -32.27
CA ILE A 408 11.77 -9.61 -31.35
C ILE A 408 11.27 -9.41 -29.93
N LEU A 409 11.16 -10.52 -29.21
CA LEU A 409 11.12 -10.53 -27.75
C LEU A 409 12.37 -11.24 -27.24
N LEU A 410 12.91 -10.74 -26.13
CA LEU A 410 14.14 -11.25 -25.53
C LEU A 410 13.85 -11.72 -24.11
N SER A 411 14.31 -12.92 -23.79
CA SER A 411 14.36 -13.44 -22.42
C SER A 411 15.74 -14.05 -22.14
N VAL A 412 16.06 -14.28 -20.87
CA VAL A 412 17.39 -14.72 -20.42
C VAL A 412 17.26 -16.03 -19.67
N ARG A 413 18.08 -17.03 -20.06
CA ARG A 413 18.29 -18.25 -19.29
C ARG A 413 19.61 -18.14 -18.53
N GLU A 414 19.50 -18.10 -17.22
CA GLU A 414 20.64 -18.22 -16.31
C GLU A 414 21.26 -19.62 -16.39
N ASN A 415 22.59 -19.66 -16.49
CA ASN A 415 23.38 -20.89 -16.58
C ASN A 415 24.31 -21.06 -15.37
N ASP A 416 24.35 -22.26 -14.79
CA ASP A 416 25.21 -22.59 -13.63
C ASP A 416 26.71 -22.35 -13.90
N THR A 417 27.16 -22.49 -15.16
CA THR A 417 28.58 -22.40 -15.51
C THR A 417 29.02 -21.06 -16.09
N LYS A 418 28.09 -20.12 -16.34
CA LYS A 418 28.28 -18.89 -17.14
C LYS A 418 28.92 -19.16 -18.52
N PRO A 419 28.66 -18.36 -19.56
CA PRO A 419 27.74 -17.22 -19.60
C PRO A 419 26.27 -17.65 -19.72
N ASP A 420 25.39 -16.71 -19.38
CA ASP A 420 23.95 -16.86 -19.56
C ASP A 420 23.56 -16.85 -21.05
N HIS A 421 22.49 -17.55 -21.38
CA HIS A 421 21.96 -17.60 -22.74
C HIS A 421 20.84 -16.58 -22.92
N ILE A 422 20.73 -16.02 -24.12
CA ILE A 422 19.53 -15.28 -24.53
C ILE A 422 18.59 -16.23 -25.28
N ILE A 423 17.30 -15.94 -25.20
CA ILE A 423 16.28 -16.52 -26.05
C ILE A 423 15.65 -15.39 -26.84
N LEU A 424 15.71 -15.48 -28.17
CA LEU A 424 15.10 -14.54 -29.10
C LEU A 424 13.87 -15.18 -29.73
N TYR A 425 12.70 -14.60 -29.52
CA TYR A 425 11.47 -14.98 -30.20
C TYR A 425 11.15 -13.98 -31.31
N PHE A 426 11.09 -14.48 -32.54
CA PHE A 426 10.74 -13.72 -33.74
C PHE A 426 9.24 -13.85 -33.99
N THR A 427 8.50 -12.78 -33.71
CA THR A 427 7.05 -12.81 -33.55
C THR A 427 6.29 -13.09 -34.85
N GLN A 428 6.80 -12.63 -35.99
CA GLN A 428 6.13 -12.77 -37.29
C GLN A 428 6.48 -14.10 -37.95
N LYS A 429 7.73 -14.56 -37.80
CA LYS A 429 8.14 -15.91 -38.21
C LYS A 429 7.63 -17.01 -37.27
N ASN A 430 7.21 -16.65 -36.06
CA ASN A 430 6.78 -17.56 -35.01
C ASN A 430 7.82 -18.66 -34.74
N CYS A 431 9.06 -18.26 -34.48
CA CYS A 431 10.16 -19.18 -34.16
C CYS A 431 11.08 -18.56 -33.12
N ALA A 432 11.81 -19.41 -32.38
CA ALA A 432 12.71 -18.95 -31.33
C ALA A 432 14.10 -19.60 -31.43
N TYR A 433 15.09 -18.84 -30.97
CA TYR A 433 16.51 -19.22 -31.00
C TYR A 433 17.11 -18.98 -29.63
N GLU A 434 18.01 -19.86 -29.19
CA GLU A 434 18.68 -19.77 -27.90
C GLU A 434 20.20 -19.91 -28.07
N GLY A 435 20.97 -19.18 -27.26
CA GLY A 435 22.40 -19.42 -27.12
C GLY A 435 23.18 -18.20 -26.62
N ASN A 436 24.50 -18.23 -26.84
CA ASN A 436 25.41 -17.19 -26.41
C ASN A 436 25.47 -16.05 -27.43
N ALA A 437 24.81 -14.94 -27.07
CA ALA A 437 24.76 -13.73 -27.88
C ALA A 437 26.15 -13.09 -28.08
N ALA A 438 26.98 -13.09 -27.04
CA ALA A 438 28.30 -12.48 -27.10
C ALA A 438 29.24 -13.23 -28.07
N GLU A 439 29.04 -14.54 -28.23
CA GLU A 439 29.79 -15.38 -29.18
C GLU A 439 29.11 -15.53 -30.55
N MET A 440 27.92 -14.94 -30.72
CA MET A 440 27.10 -15.04 -31.94
C MET A 440 26.72 -16.50 -32.27
N GLN A 441 26.53 -17.32 -31.23
CA GLN A 441 26.11 -18.73 -31.35
C GLN A 441 24.66 -18.84 -30.91
N LEU A 442 23.74 -18.86 -31.87
CA LEU A 442 22.31 -19.08 -31.63
C LEU A 442 21.85 -20.30 -32.42
N GLU A 443 21.13 -21.19 -31.75
CA GLU A 443 20.52 -22.37 -32.35
C GLU A 443 19.01 -22.27 -32.29
N ASN A 444 18.34 -22.77 -33.33
CA ASN A 444 16.88 -22.87 -33.32
C ASN A 444 16.48 -23.85 -32.21
N ILE A 445 15.56 -23.44 -31.33
CA ILE A 445 15.18 -24.28 -30.17
C ILE A 445 14.43 -25.57 -30.57
N GLY A 446 13.97 -25.66 -31.82
CA GLY A 446 13.42 -26.89 -32.39
C GLY A 446 12.02 -27.26 -31.91
N ILE A 447 11.29 -26.36 -31.24
CA ILE A 447 9.92 -26.58 -30.78
C ILE A 447 8.90 -25.98 -31.76
N GLN A 448 7.70 -26.57 -31.81
CA GLN A 448 6.58 -26.05 -32.60
C GLN A 448 5.77 -25.08 -31.73
N LEU A 449 5.80 -23.79 -32.05
CA LEU A 449 5.07 -22.76 -31.31
C LEU A 449 3.59 -22.69 -31.73
N PRO A 450 2.65 -22.49 -30.79
CA PRO A 450 1.26 -22.18 -31.10
C PRO A 450 1.14 -20.91 -31.97
N ALA A 451 0.10 -20.83 -32.80
CA ALA A 451 -0.08 -19.69 -33.72
C ALA A 451 -0.33 -18.35 -32.99
N ASN A 452 -0.86 -18.41 -31.76
CA ASN A 452 -1.12 -17.26 -30.90
C ASN A 452 -0.02 -17.05 -29.84
N ALA A 453 1.18 -17.62 -30.00
CA ALA A 453 2.29 -17.40 -29.08
C ALA A 453 2.61 -15.90 -28.92
N SER A 454 2.67 -15.45 -27.67
CA SER A 454 3.01 -14.06 -27.30
C SER A 454 4.46 -13.92 -26.84
N GLY A 455 5.13 -15.00 -26.39
CA GLY A 455 6.53 -14.96 -25.95
C GLY A 455 7.07 -16.35 -25.61
N VAL A 456 8.40 -16.47 -25.53
CA VAL A 456 9.11 -17.72 -25.20
C VAL A 456 10.12 -17.43 -24.09
N TYR A 457 10.00 -18.17 -22.99
CA TYR A 457 10.74 -17.93 -21.76
C TYR A 457 11.31 -19.24 -21.19
N PRO A 458 12.41 -19.20 -20.42
CA PRO A 458 12.90 -20.37 -19.72
C PRO A 458 12.00 -20.70 -18.53
N SER A 459 11.76 -22.00 -18.27
CA SER A 459 11.07 -22.43 -17.05
C SER A 459 12.05 -22.59 -15.89
N ALA A 460 11.63 -22.20 -14.69
CA ALA A 460 12.30 -22.57 -13.44
C ALA A 460 11.84 -23.91 -12.86
N ASN A 461 10.68 -24.45 -13.25
CA ASN A 461 10.16 -25.70 -12.70
C ASN A 461 11.05 -26.90 -13.07
N PHE A 462 11.13 -27.87 -12.16
CA PHE A 462 11.93 -29.08 -12.40
C PHE A 462 11.38 -29.91 -13.56
N GLY A 463 12.25 -30.30 -14.48
CA GLY A 463 11.87 -31.09 -15.66
C GLY A 463 11.30 -30.28 -16.84
N GLU A 464 11.01 -28.99 -16.63
CA GLU A 464 10.57 -28.07 -17.68
C GLU A 464 11.74 -27.31 -18.28
N LYS A 465 11.69 -27.07 -19.60
CA LYS A 465 12.70 -26.32 -20.34
C LYS A 465 12.19 -24.94 -20.74
N TYR A 466 11.01 -24.84 -21.34
CA TYR A 466 10.44 -23.58 -21.82
C TYR A 466 8.98 -23.42 -21.39
N ILE A 467 8.58 -22.16 -21.17
CA ILE A 467 7.19 -21.73 -21.07
C ILE A 467 6.92 -20.75 -22.20
N VAL A 468 5.85 -21.02 -22.94
CA VAL A 468 5.36 -20.18 -24.02
C VAL A 468 4.06 -19.53 -23.58
N THR A 469 4.04 -18.20 -23.53
CA THR A 469 2.85 -17.42 -23.23
C THR A 469 1.98 -17.27 -24.48
N LEU A 470 0.69 -17.05 -24.31
CA LEU A 470 -0.31 -17.09 -25.38
C LEU A 470 -1.22 -15.86 -25.34
N LYS A 471 -1.44 -15.24 -26.50
CA LYS A 471 -2.49 -14.21 -26.66
C LYS A 471 -3.88 -14.83 -26.50
N LYS A 472 -4.87 -14.01 -26.10
CA LYS A 472 -6.29 -14.38 -26.04
C LYS A 472 -6.74 -15.08 -27.32
N ALA A 473 -7.32 -16.28 -27.21
CA ALA A 473 -7.97 -16.96 -28.32
C ALA A 473 -9.45 -16.54 -28.41
N ALA A 474 -10.00 -16.55 -29.63
CA ALA A 474 -11.36 -16.07 -29.89
C ALA A 474 -12.47 -16.95 -29.27
N ASP A 475 -12.18 -18.21 -28.98
CA ASP A 475 -13.11 -19.23 -28.48
C ASP A 475 -12.96 -19.53 -26.98
N THR A 476 -11.93 -19.00 -26.32
CA THR A 476 -11.64 -19.22 -24.88
C THR A 476 -11.63 -17.89 -24.11
N GLU A 477 -12.71 -17.11 -24.25
CA GLU A 477 -12.84 -15.79 -23.63
C GLU A 477 -12.60 -15.87 -22.12
N ASN A 478 -11.80 -14.93 -21.59
CA ASN A 478 -11.37 -14.84 -20.19
C ASN A 478 -10.49 -16.01 -19.70
N GLN A 479 -10.10 -16.99 -20.49
CA GLN A 479 -9.14 -18.01 -20.02
C GLN A 479 -7.70 -17.55 -20.29
N SER A 480 -6.75 -18.03 -19.48
CA SER A 480 -5.33 -17.66 -19.61
C SER A 480 -4.48 -18.92 -19.62
N PHE A 481 -3.86 -19.19 -20.75
CA PHE A 481 -3.09 -20.41 -20.96
C PHE A 481 -1.61 -20.11 -21.15
N VAL A 482 -0.80 -21.11 -20.83
CA VAL A 482 0.60 -21.24 -21.26
C VAL A 482 0.81 -22.61 -21.91
N THR A 483 1.85 -22.73 -22.73
CA THR A 483 2.33 -24.03 -23.21
C THR A 483 3.68 -24.34 -22.59
N ILE A 484 3.80 -25.49 -21.94
CA ILE A 484 5.00 -25.95 -21.24
C ILE A 484 5.72 -27.00 -22.07
N TYR A 485 7.02 -26.83 -22.27
CA TYR A 485 7.90 -27.78 -22.96
C TYR A 485 8.91 -28.33 -21.96
N ASP A 486 9.02 -29.65 -21.92
CA ASP A 486 9.99 -30.36 -21.06
C ASP A 486 11.32 -30.60 -21.81
N TYR A 487 12.24 -31.33 -21.17
CA TYR A 487 13.50 -31.75 -21.79
C TYR A 487 13.37 -32.98 -22.71
N SER A 488 12.16 -33.50 -22.93
CA SER A 488 11.93 -34.62 -23.85
C SER A 488 11.88 -34.14 -25.31
N GLU A 489 11.92 -35.05 -26.29
CA GLU A 489 11.73 -34.71 -27.71
C GLU A 489 10.28 -34.29 -28.06
N ASN A 490 9.43 -33.95 -27.07
CA ASN A 490 8.07 -33.49 -27.30
C ASN A 490 8.06 -32.08 -27.93
N VAL A 491 7.83 -32.06 -29.24
CA VAL A 491 7.82 -30.84 -30.04
C VAL A 491 6.58 -29.96 -29.85
N TRP A 492 5.50 -30.48 -29.25
CA TRP A 492 4.18 -29.81 -29.20
C TRP A 492 3.86 -29.12 -27.87
N GLY A 493 4.55 -29.49 -26.79
CA GLY A 493 4.31 -28.95 -25.44
C GLY A 493 2.95 -29.35 -24.84
N ASN A 494 2.72 -28.97 -23.59
CA ASN A 494 1.49 -29.22 -22.84
C ASN A 494 0.77 -27.90 -22.55
N LEU A 495 -0.51 -27.80 -22.92
CA LEU A 495 -1.34 -26.64 -22.63
C LEU A 495 -1.81 -26.68 -21.18
N VAL A 496 -1.63 -25.58 -20.45
CA VAL A 496 -1.95 -25.45 -19.03
C VAL A 496 -2.74 -24.16 -18.80
N ASP A 497 -3.88 -24.27 -18.10
CA ASP A 497 -4.69 -23.12 -17.69
C ASP A 497 -4.15 -22.54 -16.38
N VAL A 498 -3.59 -21.34 -16.45
CA VAL A 498 -3.04 -20.61 -15.30
C VAL A 498 -4.01 -19.57 -14.73
N GLY A 499 -5.13 -19.32 -15.44
CA GLY A 499 -6.16 -18.34 -15.07
C GLY A 499 -7.41 -18.93 -14.43
N PHE A 500 -7.55 -20.26 -14.40
CA PHE A 500 -8.76 -20.96 -13.92
C PHE A 500 -9.27 -20.41 -12.60
N ARG A 501 -8.40 -20.30 -11.59
CA ARG A 501 -8.71 -19.78 -10.26
C ARG A 501 -9.39 -18.41 -10.32
N GLU A 502 -8.84 -17.48 -11.09
CA GLU A 502 -9.34 -16.11 -11.21
C GLU A 502 -10.69 -16.07 -11.92
N ASN A 503 -11.00 -17.09 -12.73
CA ASN A 503 -12.27 -17.27 -13.40
C ASN A 503 -13.36 -17.93 -12.53
N VAL A 504 -13.06 -18.45 -11.33
CA VAL A 504 -14.06 -19.04 -10.43
C VAL A 504 -14.82 -17.96 -9.65
N PHE A 505 -16.13 -18.15 -9.51
CA PHE A 505 -17.00 -17.38 -8.62
C PHE A 505 -17.39 -18.23 -7.40
N TYR A 506 -17.12 -17.74 -6.19
CA TYR A 506 -17.36 -18.48 -4.96
C TYR A 506 -18.60 -17.98 -4.20
N SER A 507 -19.41 -18.90 -3.65
CA SER A 507 -20.55 -18.57 -2.79
C SER A 507 -20.78 -19.66 -1.72
N ASN A 508 -21.19 -19.27 -0.52
CA ASN A 508 -21.62 -20.20 0.53
C ASN A 508 -22.96 -20.91 0.22
N LEU A 509 -23.64 -20.55 -0.87
CA LEU A 509 -24.85 -21.23 -1.37
C LEU A 509 -24.60 -22.09 -2.62
N ALA A 510 -23.37 -22.12 -3.14
CA ALA A 510 -23.01 -22.99 -4.25
C ALA A 510 -22.81 -24.44 -3.79
N GLU A 511 -22.82 -25.39 -4.73
CA GLU A 511 -22.42 -26.78 -4.52
C GLU A 511 -20.92 -26.92 -4.86
N ASP A 512 -20.23 -27.87 -4.23
CA ASP A 512 -18.82 -28.14 -4.53
C ASP A 512 -18.65 -28.56 -6.00
N ASN A 513 -17.74 -27.89 -6.72
CA ASN A 513 -17.53 -28.08 -8.15
C ASN A 513 -16.10 -27.72 -8.59
N ASP A 514 -15.16 -28.63 -8.31
CA ASP A 514 -13.73 -28.49 -8.64
C ASP A 514 -13.42 -28.30 -10.15
N SER A 515 -14.39 -28.55 -11.03
CA SER A 515 -14.21 -28.53 -12.49
C SER A 515 -14.95 -27.40 -13.21
N GLY A 516 -15.70 -26.58 -12.47
CA GLY A 516 -16.49 -25.49 -13.03
C GLY A 516 -16.15 -24.13 -12.46
N TYR A 517 -16.86 -23.11 -12.94
CA TYR A 517 -16.58 -21.70 -12.63
C TYR A 517 -17.48 -21.11 -11.54
N VAL A 518 -18.31 -21.92 -10.90
CA VAL A 518 -19.09 -21.54 -9.72
C VAL A 518 -18.91 -22.64 -8.70
N ASP A 519 -18.34 -22.30 -7.56
CA ASP A 519 -17.91 -23.27 -6.56
C ASP A 519 -18.29 -22.80 -5.14
N HIS A 520 -18.40 -23.77 -4.24
CA HIS A 520 -18.71 -23.54 -2.85
C HIS A 520 -17.51 -22.93 -2.11
N MET A 521 -17.80 -22.08 -1.13
CA MET A 521 -16.80 -21.62 -0.16
C MET A 521 -17.33 -21.60 1.25
N ILE A 522 -16.41 -21.80 2.19
CA ILE A 522 -16.65 -21.67 3.63
C ILE A 522 -16.21 -20.28 4.06
N PHE A 523 -17.12 -19.51 4.61
CA PHE A 523 -16.83 -18.22 5.25
C PHE A 523 -16.47 -18.43 6.72
N ARG A 524 -15.23 -18.12 7.10
CA ARG A 524 -14.75 -18.25 8.49
C ARG A 524 -14.54 -16.89 9.13
N HIS A 525 -15.64 -16.36 9.67
CA HIS A 525 -15.60 -15.21 10.58
C HIS A 525 -15.00 -15.63 11.93
N LEU A 526 -13.84 -15.07 12.29
CA LEU A 526 -13.14 -15.41 13.52
C LEU A 526 -12.71 -14.14 14.29
N ARG A 527 -13.19 -14.04 15.52
CA ARG A 527 -12.81 -13.01 16.50
C ARG A 527 -11.55 -13.46 17.23
N VAL A 528 -10.38 -13.05 16.73
CA VAL A 528 -9.08 -13.56 17.20
C VAL A 528 -8.79 -13.17 18.65
N GLU A 529 -9.33 -12.05 19.12
CA GLU A 529 -9.19 -11.59 20.50
C GLU A 529 -9.87 -12.50 21.51
N PHE A 530 -10.93 -13.23 21.12
CA PHE A 530 -11.58 -14.22 21.99
C PHE A 530 -10.80 -15.53 22.11
N GLY A 531 -9.82 -15.75 21.23
CA GLY A 531 -8.95 -16.93 21.27
C GLY A 531 -7.69 -16.77 22.11
N CYS A 532 -7.44 -15.61 22.71
CA CYS A 532 -6.24 -15.34 23.51
C CYS A 532 -6.50 -15.40 25.03
N GLY A 533 -5.44 -15.63 25.82
CA GLY A 533 -5.48 -15.70 27.28
C GLY A 533 -5.63 -14.34 27.98
N ALA A 534 -5.30 -13.23 27.31
CA ALA A 534 -5.33 -11.88 27.89
C ALA A 534 -6.72 -11.48 28.44
N LEU A 535 -7.80 -11.76 27.71
CA LEU A 535 -9.16 -11.49 28.21
C LEU A 535 -9.53 -12.35 29.43
N GLY A 536 -8.92 -13.53 29.57
CA GLY A 536 -9.01 -14.36 30.78
C GLY A 536 -8.37 -13.69 31.99
N LYS A 537 -7.21 -13.03 31.80
CA LYS A 537 -6.55 -12.24 32.86
C LYS A 537 -7.39 -11.04 33.29
N VAL A 538 -7.98 -10.30 32.34
CA VAL A 538 -8.93 -9.22 32.63
C VAL A 538 -10.11 -9.71 33.48
N LEU A 539 -10.65 -10.88 33.16
CA LEU A 539 -11.73 -11.50 33.92
C LEU A 539 -11.32 -11.90 35.35
N GLN A 540 -10.06 -12.24 35.57
CA GLN A 540 -9.53 -12.67 36.86
C GLN A 540 -8.93 -11.55 37.71
N ALA A 541 -8.69 -10.36 37.13
CA ALA A 541 -8.01 -9.23 37.77
C ALA A 541 -8.47 -8.96 39.21
N SER A 542 -9.77 -8.73 39.42
CA SER A 542 -10.32 -8.44 40.75
C SER A 542 -10.19 -9.60 41.73
N ALA A 543 -10.25 -10.85 41.27
CA ALA A 543 -10.04 -12.03 42.12
C ALA A 543 -8.59 -12.16 42.57
N ASN A 544 -7.66 -11.62 41.80
CA ASN A 544 -6.22 -11.58 42.08
C ASN A 544 -5.78 -10.29 42.81
N GLY A 545 -6.72 -9.40 43.15
CA GLY A 545 -6.40 -8.13 43.80
C GLY A 545 -5.70 -7.11 42.89
N GLN A 546 -5.84 -7.25 41.57
CA GLN A 546 -5.24 -6.38 40.55
C GLN A 546 -6.29 -5.48 39.90
N THR A 547 -5.86 -4.31 39.41
CA THR A 547 -6.66 -3.52 38.46
C THR A 547 -6.69 -4.18 37.08
N VAL A 548 -7.57 -3.72 36.18
CA VAL A 548 -7.64 -4.22 34.79
C VAL A 548 -6.34 -3.92 34.04
N GLU A 549 -5.84 -2.70 34.18
CA GLU A 549 -4.56 -2.25 33.63
C GLU A 549 -3.39 -3.06 34.19
N GLU A 550 -3.35 -3.34 35.49
CA GLU A 550 -2.32 -4.21 36.08
C GLU A 550 -2.38 -5.64 35.53
N ALA A 551 -3.58 -6.17 35.27
CA ALA A 551 -3.71 -7.50 34.68
C ALA A 551 -3.16 -7.54 33.24
N LEU A 552 -3.39 -6.50 32.44
CA LEU A 552 -2.90 -6.37 31.08
C LEU A 552 -1.38 -6.12 31.04
N ASN A 553 -0.87 -5.25 31.90
CA ASN A 553 0.57 -5.00 32.04
C ASN A 553 1.36 -6.25 32.48
N ASN A 554 0.73 -7.18 33.22
CA ASN A 554 1.31 -8.48 33.61
C ASN A 554 1.05 -9.59 32.57
N THR A 555 0.55 -9.26 31.38
CA THR A 555 0.28 -10.23 30.31
C THR A 555 1.54 -10.42 29.47
N THR A 556 2.01 -11.67 29.39
CA THR A 556 3.20 -12.04 28.60
C THR A 556 2.84 -12.21 27.13
N LEU A 557 3.83 -12.26 26.23
CA LEU A 557 3.57 -12.53 24.81
C LEU A 557 2.78 -13.84 24.59
N ASP A 558 3.06 -14.89 25.37
CA ASP A 558 2.36 -16.17 25.28
C ASP A 558 0.86 -16.06 25.57
N ASP A 559 0.45 -15.20 26.49
CA ASP A 559 -0.96 -15.00 26.81
C ASP A 559 -1.73 -14.29 25.68
N TRP A 560 -1.04 -13.56 24.81
CA TRP A 560 -1.63 -12.89 23.65
C TRP A 560 -1.79 -13.81 22.43
N ARG A 561 -1.14 -14.97 22.42
CA ARG A 561 -1.22 -15.93 21.30
C ARG A 561 -2.63 -16.53 21.16
N PHE A 562 -2.97 -16.93 19.94
CA PHE A 562 -4.26 -17.49 19.59
C PHE A 562 -4.29 -19.00 19.87
N GLY A 563 -5.04 -19.43 20.89
CA GLY A 563 -5.06 -20.82 21.36
C GLY A 563 -5.78 -21.83 20.44
N GLY A 564 -6.50 -21.39 19.41
CA GLY A 564 -7.32 -22.24 18.54
C GLY A 564 -6.67 -22.70 17.23
N LEU A 565 -5.37 -22.45 17.05
CA LEU A 565 -4.71 -22.51 15.74
C LEU A 565 -4.75 -23.89 15.08
N ASP A 566 -4.50 -24.96 15.82
CA ASP A 566 -4.43 -26.32 15.24
C ASP A 566 -5.76 -26.74 14.60
N GLY A 567 -6.88 -26.46 15.27
CA GLY A 567 -8.22 -26.73 14.70
C GLY A 567 -8.50 -25.92 13.44
N GLN A 568 -7.99 -24.69 13.35
CA GLN A 568 -8.14 -23.83 12.16
C GLN A 568 -7.31 -24.35 10.99
N ARG A 569 -6.08 -24.83 11.26
CA ARG A 569 -5.22 -25.47 10.25
C ARG A 569 -5.84 -26.76 9.73
N ASP A 570 -6.37 -27.60 10.62
CA ASP A 570 -7.03 -28.85 10.23
C ASP A 570 -8.27 -28.57 9.38
N ALA A 571 -9.13 -27.65 9.82
CA ALA A 571 -10.32 -27.26 9.07
C ALA A 571 -9.99 -26.73 7.67
N TYR A 572 -8.96 -25.89 7.53
CA TYR A 572 -8.48 -25.42 6.22
C TYR A 572 -8.03 -26.57 5.32
N ARG A 573 -7.35 -27.59 5.87
CA ARG A 573 -6.87 -28.77 5.14
C ARG A 573 -7.96 -29.77 4.77
N THR A 574 -9.10 -29.78 5.48
CA THR A 574 -10.11 -30.84 5.29
C THR A 574 -11.45 -30.36 4.75
N GLU A 575 -11.85 -29.11 4.95
CA GLU A 575 -13.26 -28.71 4.74
C GLU A 575 -13.55 -28.06 3.36
N GLY A 576 -12.55 -27.60 2.61
CA GLY A 576 -12.72 -27.07 1.24
C GLY A 576 -12.19 -25.65 1.05
N ASN A 577 -12.65 -24.97 -0.01
CA ASN A 577 -12.29 -23.58 -0.30
C ASN A 577 -12.76 -22.65 0.81
N THR A 578 -11.89 -21.78 1.30
CA THR A 578 -12.12 -21.02 2.52
C THR A 578 -11.82 -19.53 2.31
N LEU A 579 -12.78 -18.69 2.67
CA LEU A 579 -12.58 -17.27 2.89
C LEU A 579 -12.31 -17.06 4.39
N LEU A 580 -11.10 -16.61 4.72
CA LEU A 580 -10.68 -16.37 6.10
C LEU A 580 -10.98 -14.93 6.50
N GLU A 581 -11.62 -14.74 7.65
CA GLU A 581 -11.83 -13.40 8.22
C GLU A 581 -11.38 -13.36 9.68
N PRO A 582 -10.06 -13.41 9.95
CA PRO A 582 -9.52 -13.22 11.29
C PRO A 582 -9.53 -11.73 11.62
N CYS A 583 -10.44 -11.29 12.48
CA CYS A 583 -10.63 -9.87 12.72
C CYS A 583 -10.74 -9.55 14.21
N PHE A 584 -10.43 -8.29 14.52
CA PHE A 584 -10.88 -7.59 15.72
C PHE A 584 -11.84 -6.49 15.28
N THR A 585 -12.90 -6.23 16.06
CA THR A 585 -13.78 -5.07 15.85
C THR A 585 -13.98 -4.28 17.13
N HIS A 586 -14.16 -2.97 16.95
CA HIS A 586 -14.56 -2.02 17.98
C HIS A 586 -15.93 -2.32 18.61
N ARG A 587 -16.77 -3.09 17.91
CA ARG A 587 -18.05 -3.59 18.42
C ARG A 587 -17.77 -4.76 19.38
N TRP A 588 -17.81 -4.46 20.66
CA TRP A 588 -17.48 -5.38 21.73
C TRP A 588 -18.72 -6.12 22.22
N ASN A 589 -18.70 -7.45 22.07
CA ASN A 589 -19.77 -8.30 22.60
C ASN A 589 -19.97 -8.07 24.09
N LYS A 590 -21.22 -8.17 24.56
CA LYS A 590 -21.56 -8.04 25.99
C LYS A 590 -21.17 -9.28 26.82
N ILE A 591 -19.87 -9.56 26.86
CA ILE A 591 -19.25 -10.56 27.72
C ILE A 591 -18.56 -9.88 28.91
N GLU A 592 -18.35 -10.61 30.01
CA GLU A 592 -17.88 -10.03 31.28
C GLU A 592 -16.48 -9.39 31.17
N SER A 593 -15.55 -9.98 30.42
CA SER A 593 -14.21 -9.42 30.22
C SER A 593 -14.25 -8.06 29.52
N LEU A 594 -15.04 -7.93 28.45
CA LEU A 594 -15.21 -6.67 27.72
C LEU A 594 -16.03 -5.65 28.51
N ALA A 595 -16.98 -6.09 29.34
CA ALA A 595 -17.68 -5.21 30.27
C ALA A 595 -16.70 -4.57 31.28
N ARG A 596 -15.73 -5.35 31.79
CA ARG A 596 -14.68 -4.83 32.68
C ARG A 596 -13.80 -3.80 32.00
N LEU A 597 -13.32 -4.06 30.79
CA LEU A 597 -12.58 -3.08 29.98
C LEU A 597 -13.40 -1.80 29.78
N SER A 598 -14.64 -1.93 29.29
CA SER A 598 -15.51 -0.80 28.99
C SER A 598 -15.86 0.05 30.22
N SER A 599 -15.86 -0.53 31.42
CA SER A 599 -16.17 0.16 32.67
C SER A 599 -14.95 0.67 33.42
N TYR A 600 -13.74 0.29 33.00
CA TYR A 600 -12.51 0.67 33.67
C TYR A 600 -12.23 2.16 33.53
N LYS A 601 -11.76 2.76 34.62
CA LYS A 601 -11.36 4.15 34.70
C LYS A 601 -9.95 4.22 35.25
N ASP A 602 -9.15 5.13 34.71
CA ASP A 602 -7.82 5.45 35.23
C ASP A 602 -7.90 6.16 36.60
N GLU A 603 -6.74 6.50 37.15
CA GLU A 603 -6.62 7.18 38.45
C GLU A 603 -7.31 8.55 38.49
N ASP A 604 -7.42 9.21 37.33
CA ASP A 604 -8.11 10.50 37.15
C ASP A 604 -9.63 10.33 36.94
N GLY A 605 -10.11 9.09 36.87
CA GLY A 605 -11.53 8.75 36.69
C GLY A 605 -12.02 8.77 35.24
N ASN A 606 -11.11 8.88 34.27
CA ASN A 606 -11.41 8.86 32.84
C ASN A 606 -11.51 7.42 32.32
N PRO A 607 -12.49 7.11 31.44
CA PRO A 607 -12.53 5.83 30.76
C PRO A 607 -11.29 5.61 29.89
N LEU A 608 -10.51 4.57 30.18
CA LEU A 608 -9.25 4.29 29.46
C LEU A 608 -9.48 3.53 28.15
N TYR A 609 -10.39 2.54 28.15
CA TYR A 609 -10.58 1.61 27.04
C TYR A 609 -11.87 1.80 26.25
N ALA A 610 -12.84 2.54 26.79
CA ALA A 610 -14.12 2.79 26.13
C ALA A 610 -14.06 4.04 25.24
N SER A 611 -14.81 4.00 24.14
CA SER A 611 -15.11 5.21 23.38
C SER A 611 -16.01 6.16 24.20
N ILE A 612 -15.81 7.47 24.02
CA ILE A 612 -16.51 8.50 24.78
C ILE A 612 -17.23 9.48 23.83
N GLY A 613 -18.44 9.88 24.19
CA GLY A 613 -19.20 10.90 23.48
C GLY A 613 -18.69 12.32 23.75
N ARG A 614 -19.17 13.28 22.97
CA ARG A 614 -18.83 14.71 23.10
C ARG A 614 -19.15 15.29 24.48
N ASP A 615 -20.11 14.71 25.19
CA ASP A 615 -20.53 15.07 26.54
C ASP A 615 -19.73 14.34 27.64
N ASN A 616 -18.65 13.65 27.27
CA ASN A 616 -17.81 12.81 28.13
C ASN A 616 -18.52 11.56 28.70
N ASN A 617 -19.63 11.12 28.11
CA ASN A 617 -20.32 9.90 28.53
C ASN A 617 -20.02 8.71 27.61
N THR A 618 -19.98 7.51 28.19
CA THR A 618 -19.94 6.28 27.40
C THR A 618 -21.33 5.97 26.85
N SER A 619 -21.39 5.26 25.73
CA SER A 619 -22.63 4.80 25.12
C SER A 619 -22.53 3.34 24.70
N THR A 620 -23.66 2.76 24.28
CA THR A 620 -23.71 1.44 23.67
C THR A 620 -24.18 1.55 22.23
N TYR A 621 -23.68 0.65 21.38
CA TYR A 621 -24.08 0.55 19.98
C TYR A 621 -25.21 -0.47 19.84
N LEU A 622 -26.26 -0.12 19.07
CA LEU A 622 -27.44 -0.96 18.85
C LEU A 622 -27.57 -1.33 17.38
N GLU A 623 -27.59 -2.62 17.07
CA GLU A 623 -27.72 -3.13 15.71
C GLU A 623 -28.56 -4.42 15.68
N ILE A 624 -29.63 -4.45 14.88
CA ILE A 624 -30.50 -5.62 14.63
C ILE A 624 -30.89 -6.37 15.93
N GLY A 625 -31.22 -5.62 16.99
CA GLY A 625 -31.65 -6.18 18.28
C GLY A 625 -30.51 -6.68 19.18
N SER A 626 -29.25 -6.54 18.75
CA SER A 626 -28.05 -6.73 19.56
C SER A 626 -27.54 -5.40 20.10
N GLU A 627 -26.88 -5.45 21.25
CA GLU A 627 -26.29 -4.29 21.91
C GLU A 627 -24.83 -4.58 22.23
N PHE A 628 -23.93 -3.64 21.90
CA PHE A 628 -22.49 -3.78 22.02
C PHE A 628 -21.88 -2.69 22.90
N TYR A 629 -20.80 -3.02 23.61
CA TYR A 629 -19.87 -2.01 24.11
C TYR A 629 -19.04 -1.46 22.95
N ILE A 630 -18.45 -0.28 23.13
CA ILE A 630 -17.66 0.37 22.08
C ILE A 630 -16.27 0.66 22.65
N GLY A 631 -15.26 -0.03 22.13
CA GLY A 631 -13.86 0.23 22.46
C GLY A 631 -13.36 1.52 21.79
N THR A 632 -12.47 2.25 22.44
CA THR A 632 -11.81 3.41 21.81
C THR A 632 -10.84 2.98 20.73
N TYR A 633 -10.70 3.77 19.67
CA TYR A 633 -9.66 3.61 18.66
C TYR A 633 -8.36 4.34 18.99
N ALA A 634 -8.33 5.03 20.15
CA ALA A 634 -7.23 5.85 20.60
C ALA A 634 -5.87 5.24 20.31
N ASP A 635 -5.02 6.05 19.69
CA ASP A 635 -3.60 5.76 19.60
C ASP A 635 -2.94 5.86 20.97
N ALA A 636 -1.73 5.33 21.10
CA ALA A 636 -0.98 5.26 22.35
C ALA A 636 -1.66 4.47 23.50
N ASN A 637 -2.80 3.80 23.25
CA ASN A 637 -3.31 2.74 24.14
C ASN A 637 -2.70 1.40 23.72
N ILE A 638 -1.51 1.10 24.26
CA ILE A 638 -0.73 -0.09 23.89
C ILE A 638 -1.47 -1.39 24.19
N ASP A 639 -2.25 -1.44 25.27
CA ASP A 639 -3.01 -2.64 25.62
C ASP A 639 -4.06 -3.00 24.55
N LEU A 640 -4.76 -2.00 24.02
CA LEU A 640 -5.70 -2.23 22.92
C LEU A 640 -4.97 -2.51 21.60
N ALA A 641 -3.80 -1.92 21.36
CA ALA A 641 -2.97 -2.28 20.20
C ALA A 641 -2.53 -3.75 20.28
N LYS A 642 -2.08 -4.22 21.46
CA LYS A 642 -1.73 -5.62 21.73
C LYS A 642 -2.92 -6.54 21.51
N LEU A 643 -4.09 -6.22 22.07
CA LEU A 643 -5.33 -7.01 21.94
C LEU A 643 -5.79 -7.13 20.48
N ARG A 644 -5.57 -6.11 19.66
CA ARG A 644 -5.89 -6.11 18.22
C ARG A 644 -4.92 -6.94 17.40
N LEU A 645 -3.62 -6.69 17.59
CA LEU A 645 -2.61 -7.06 16.62
C LEU A 645 -1.85 -8.33 16.99
N LEU A 646 -1.61 -8.61 18.28
CA LEU A 646 -0.84 -9.80 18.67
C LEU A 646 -1.60 -11.11 18.40
N PRO A 647 -2.89 -11.26 18.77
CA PRO A 647 -3.65 -12.46 18.40
C PRO A 647 -3.82 -12.62 16.90
N LEU A 648 -4.01 -11.50 16.17
CA LEU A 648 -4.08 -11.49 14.71
C LEU A 648 -2.77 -11.98 14.09
N ARG A 649 -1.64 -11.36 14.49
CA ARG A 649 -0.29 -11.72 14.04
C ARG A 649 0.01 -13.20 14.27
N ASP A 650 -0.29 -13.71 15.46
CA ASP A 650 -0.11 -15.12 15.80
C ASP A 650 -0.97 -16.03 14.91
N TYR A 651 -2.25 -15.69 14.71
CA TYR A 651 -3.13 -16.42 13.81
C TYR A 651 -2.60 -16.43 12.37
N VAL A 652 -2.31 -15.27 11.77
CA VAL A 652 -1.92 -15.21 10.34
C VAL A 652 -0.55 -15.84 10.10
N ARG A 653 0.44 -15.62 10.98
CA ARG A 653 1.74 -16.29 10.88
C ARG A 653 1.59 -17.79 11.09
N GLY A 654 0.73 -18.20 12.02
CA GLY A 654 0.35 -19.58 12.25
C GLY A 654 -0.30 -20.26 11.04
N MET A 655 -1.16 -19.55 10.30
CA MET A 655 -1.83 -20.07 9.11
C MET A 655 -0.93 -20.09 7.88
N SER A 656 0.11 -19.25 7.84
CA SER A 656 0.98 -19.09 6.67
C SER A 656 1.61 -20.40 6.18
N ALA A 657 2.11 -21.25 7.08
CA ALA A 657 2.69 -22.54 6.70
C ALA A 657 1.65 -23.51 6.11
N THR A 658 0.40 -23.46 6.58
CA THR A 658 -0.71 -24.26 6.02
C THR A 658 -1.18 -23.71 4.68
N PHE A 659 -1.03 -22.40 4.46
CA PHE A 659 -1.33 -21.75 3.20
C PHE A 659 -0.26 -22.04 2.13
N ARG A 660 1.02 -21.74 2.40
CA ARG A 660 2.09 -21.78 1.39
C ARG A 660 3.43 -22.35 1.88
N GLY A 661 3.46 -23.06 3.00
CA GLY A 661 4.65 -23.82 3.41
C GLY A 661 4.89 -25.01 2.48
N ALA A 662 5.86 -25.87 2.82
CA ALA A 662 6.22 -27.05 1.99
C ALA A 662 5.05 -28.01 1.67
N GLU A 663 4.03 -28.07 2.54
CA GLU A 663 2.79 -28.84 2.35
C GLU A 663 1.56 -27.92 2.24
N GLY A 664 1.77 -26.65 1.88
CA GLY A 664 0.71 -25.64 1.75
C GLY A 664 -0.27 -25.96 0.63
N ILE A 665 -1.49 -25.41 0.72
CA ILE A 665 -2.54 -25.61 -0.29
C ILE A 665 -3.12 -24.24 -0.71
N PRO A 666 -2.36 -23.39 -1.42
CA PRO A 666 -2.76 -22.02 -1.72
C PRO A 666 -4.12 -21.89 -2.42
N GLU A 667 -4.42 -22.82 -3.32
CA GLU A 667 -5.66 -22.86 -4.09
C GLU A 667 -6.94 -22.85 -3.25
N ARG A 668 -6.88 -23.35 -2.00
CA ARG A 668 -8.04 -23.35 -1.10
C ARG A 668 -8.36 -21.99 -0.52
N LEU A 669 -7.40 -21.07 -0.47
CA LEU A 669 -7.69 -19.74 0.04
C LEU A 669 -8.54 -19.03 -1.01
N VAL A 670 -9.75 -18.61 -0.69
CA VAL A 670 -10.54 -17.73 -1.57
C VAL A 670 -10.05 -16.30 -1.40
N GLY A 671 -9.87 -15.86 -0.16
CA GLY A 671 -9.34 -14.57 0.24
C GLY A 671 -9.09 -14.54 1.75
N ILE A 672 -8.47 -13.47 2.23
CA ILE A 672 -8.31 -13.19 3.65
C ILE A 672 -8.68 -11.73 3.93
N SER A 673 -9.65 -11.52 4.82
CA SER A 673 -10.03 -10.20 5.28
C SER A 673 -9.67 -10.05 6.76
N PRO A 674 -8.52 -9.43 7.10
CA PRO A 674 -8.09 -9.30 8.49
C PRO A 674 -8.87 -8.21 9.25
N VAL A 675 -9.90 -7.63 8.64
CA VAL A 675 -10.65 -6.47 9.13
C VAL A 675 -12.13 -6.70 8.95
N HIS A 676 -12.92 -6.34 9.96
CA HIS A 676 -14.38 -6.42 9.96
C HIS A 676 -15.00 -5.11 10.43
N GLU A 677 -15.57 -4.37 9.48
CA GLU A 677 -16.36 -3.14 9.65
C GLU A 677 -15.77 -2.19 10.71
N HIS A 678 -14.70 -1.49 10.36
CA HIS A 678 -14.09 -0.55 11.30
C HIS A 678 -14.77 0.81 11.15
N GLU A 679 -15.46 1.25 12.20
CA GLU A 679 -16.09 2.57 12.28
C GLU A 679 -16.01 3.14 13.69
N ILE A 680 -16.16 4.46 13.84
CA ILE A 680 -16.35 5.11 15.14
C ILE A 680 -17.80 5.55 15.20
N ASN A 681 -18.58 4.92 16.08
CA ASN A 681 -20.00 5.15 16.20
C ASN A 681 -20.40 5.33 17.66
N VAL A 682 -20.37 6.57 18.12
CA VAL A 682 -20.69 6.95 19.50
C VAL A 682 -21.96 7.78 19.50
N ALA A 683 -22.93 7.39 20.32
CA ALA A 683 -24.25 8.01 20.29
C ALA A 683 -24.19 9.52 20.61
N GLY A 684 -24.71 10.35 19.70
CA GLY A 684 -24.79 11.79 19.89
C GLY A 684 -23.49 12.56 19.66
N SER A 685 -22.43 11.92 19.16
CA SER A 685 -21.18 12.56 18.77
C SER A 685 -20.69 12.14 17.38
N ILE A 686 -19.87 13.00 16.78
CA ILE A 686 -19.19 12.73 15.52
C ILE A 686 -17.73 12.48 15.90
N GLY A 687 -17.41 11.23 16.25
CA GLY A 687 -16.08 10.81 16.71
C GLY A 687 -16.03 10.34 18.17
N ASP A 688 -14.85 9.86 18.55
CA ASP A 688 -14.51 9.31 19.87
C ASP A 688 -13.70 10.32 20.67
N TYR A 689 -14.24 10.77 21.80
CA TYR A 689 -13.67 11.79 22.68
C TYR A 689 -12.90 11.19 23.87
N ASN A 690 -12.46 9.93 23.75
CA ASN A 690 -11.47 9.36 24.66
C ASN A 690 -10.28 10.33 24.79
N ILE A 691 -9.71 10.47 26.00
CA ILE A 691 -8.65 11.44 26.26
C ILE A 691 -7.43 11.24 25.36
N ASN A 692 -7.11 9.99 25.02
CA ASN A 692 -6.01 9.67 24.10
C ASN A 692 -6.36 9.99 22.64
N MET A 693 -7.64 9.96 22.25
CA MET A 693 -8.08 10.50 20.96
C MET A 693 -7.93 12.02 20.91
N VAL A 694 -8.27 12.72 22.01
CA VAL A 694 -8.11 14.18 22.09
C VAL A 694 -6.64 14.59 22.01
N LYS A 695 -5.76 13.90 22.75
CA LYS A 695 -4.31 14.12 22.68
C LYS A 695 -3.76 13.87 21.27
N GLY A 696 -4.11 12.74 20.65
CA GLY A 696 -3.65 12.47 19.29
C GLY A 696 -4.23 13.44 18.25
N PHE A 697 -5.40 14.03 18.47
CA PHE A 697 -5.88 15.12 17.62
C PHE A 697 -5.04 16.39 17.75
N ALA A 698 -4.58 16.71 18.97
CA ALA A 698 -3.65 17.81 19.19
C ALA A 698 -2.31 17.56 18.48
N SER A 699 -1.72 16.36 18.62
CA SER A 699 -0.50 15.96 17.90
C SER A 699 -0.70 16.06 16.38
N TYR A 700 -1.79 15.49 15.86
CA TYR A 700 -2.16 15.57 14.45
C TYR A 700 -2.19 17.01 13.92
N LEU A 701 -2.81 17.95 14.65
CA LEU A 701 -2.85 19.35 14.21
C LEU A 701 -1.47 20.02 14.27
N LEU A 702 -0.67 19.72 15.28
CA LEU A 702 0.66 20.28 15.44
C LEU A 702 1.62 19.77 14.36
N GLU A 703 1.53 18.50 13.97
CA GLU A 703 2.28 17.93 12.85
C GLU A 703 1.90 18.60 11.52
N GLN A 704 0.61 18.85 11.29
CA GLN A 704 0.13 19.41 10.02
C GLN A 704 0.33 20.94 9.91
N TYR A 705 0.40 21.67 11.02
CA TYR A 705 0.40 23.15 11.02
C TYR A 705 1.55 23.79 11.83
N GLY A 706 2.38 22.99 12.49
CA GLY A 706 3.64 23.35 13.13
C GLY A 706 3.54 24.08 14.48
N SER A 707 2.46 24.82 14.75
CA SER A 707 2.30 25.53 16.02
C SER A 707 0.85 25.88 16.38
N VAL A 708 0.60 26.14 17.66
CA VAL A 708 -0.70 26.59 18.18
C VAL A 708 -1.12 27.93 17.58
N GLU A 709 -0.18 28.85 17.34
CA GLU A 709 -0.45 30.13 16.69
C GLU A 709 -0.97 29.96 15.27
N ASN A 710 -0.40 29.00 14.53
CA ASN A 710 -0.87 28.68 13.18
C ASN A 710 -2.26 28.04 13.21
N ILE A 711 -2.51 27.12 14.14
CA ILE A 711 -3.84 26.51 14.35
C ILE A 711 -4.88 27.61 14.64
N ASN A 712 -4.60 28.49 15.59
CA ASN A 712 -5.49 29.62 15.93
C ASN A 712 -5.71 30.56 14.75
N ARG A 713 -4.66 30.89 13.99
CA ARG A 713 -4.74 31.73 12.80
C ARG A 713 -5.62 31.12 11.70
N LEU A 714 -5.49 29.81 11.46
CA LEU A 714 -6.18 29.10 10.39
C LEU A 714 -7.65 28.78 10.73
N PHE A 715 -7.91 28.47 12.01
CA PHE A 715 -9.20 27.93 12.44
C PHE A 715 -10.02 28.85 13.35
N GLY A 716 -9.45 29.98 13.77
CA GLY A 716 -10.13 30.93 14.67
C GLY A 716 -10.32 30.38 16.09
N THR A 717 -9.47 29.44 16.50
CA THR A 717 -9.46 28.86 17.85
C THR A 717 -8.74 29.79 18.84
N PRO A 718 -9.04 29.69 20.16
CA PRO A 718 -8.47 30.58 21.17
C PRO A 718 -7.37 29.94 22.05
N PHE A 719 -6.75 28.83 21.62
CA PHE A 719 -5.87 28.02 22.47
C PHE A 719 -4.58 28.75 22.84
N ALA A 720 -4.20 28.76 24.12
CA ALA A 720 -2.95 29.39 24.56
C ALA A 720 -1.71 28.49 24.39
N ASN A 721 -1.90 27.17 24.40
CA ASN A 721 -0.86 26.15 24.31
C ASN A 721 -1.46 24.82 23.80
N ALA A 722 -0.60 23.80 23.60
CA ALA A 722 -1.00 22.51 23.04
C ALA A 722 -2.01 21.74 23.93
N ASP A 723 -1.88 21.82 25.26
CA ASP A 723 -2.76 21.13 26.21
C ASP A 723 -4.20 21.66 26.21
N GLU A 724 -4.40 22.87 25.67
CA GLU A 724 -5.73 23.48 25.54
C GLU A 724 -6.45 23.09 24.24
N ILE A 725 -5.77 22.41 23.29
CA ILE A 725 -6.40 21.95 22.05
C ILE A 725 -7.43 20.87 22.38
N ASP A 726 -8.71 21.18 22.13
CA ASP A 726 -9.84 20.25 22.31
C ASP A 726 -10.64 20.18 20.99
N PRO A 727 -11.18 19.00 20.62
CA PRO A 727 -12.11 18.91 19.51
C PRO A 727 -13.40 19.71 19.74
N PRO A 728 -14.14 20.06 18.67
CA PRO A 728 -15.47 20.64 18.79
C PRO A 728 -16.39 19.73 19.62
N ARG A 729 -17.21 20.29 20.50
CA ARG A 729 -18.16 19.56 21.36
C ARG A 729 -19.61 19.92 21.07
N ASP A 730 -19.81 20.83 20.12
CA ASP A 730 -21.09 21.32 19.63
C ASP A 730 -22.00 21.79 20.78
N GLY A 731 -21.44 22.61 21.67
CA GLY A 731 -22.17 23.23 22.77
C GLY A 731 -22.47 22.31 23.97
N ALA A 732 -21.94 21.08 24.01
CA ALA A 732 -22.12 20.17 25.15
C ALA A 732 -21.63 20.77 26.48
N PHE A 733 -20.68 21.72 26.41
CA PHE A 733 -20.13 22.43 27.57
C PHE A 733 -20.41 23.94 27.55
N GLY A 734 -21.54 24.35 26.96
CA GLY A 734 -21.92 25.76 26.81
C GLY A 734 -21.29 26.41 25.57
N GLU A 735 -21.45 27.73 25.44
CA GLU A 735 -20.97 28.48 24.26
C GLU A 735 -19.46 28.72 24.35
N ARG A 736 -18.67 27.95 23.59
CA ARG A 736 -17.19 28.07 23.52
C ARG A 736 -16.69 28.85 22.30
N GLY A 737 -17.59 29.26 21.41
CA GLY A 737 -17.31 30.02 20.19
C GLY A 737 -17.68 29.25 18.92
N ASP A 738 -17.49 29.88 17.75
CA ASP A 738 -17.84 29.27 16.46
C ASP A 738 -17.00 28.03 16.12
N TRP A 739 -15.75 27.96 16.61
CA TRP A 739 -14.85 26.82 16.42
C TRP A 739 -15.38 25.52 17.06
N ASP A 740 -16.26 25.63 18.07
CA ASP A 740 -16.78 24.50 18.84
C ASP A 740 -17.93 23.75 18.16
N LYS A 741 -18.49 24.30 17.08
CA LYS A 741 -19.64 23.73 16.37
C LYS A 741 -19.22 22.55 15.51
N TYR A 742 -20.14 21.61 15.27
CA TYR A 742 -20.00 20.60 14.22
C TYR A 742 -20.21 21.18 12.83
N SER A 743 -19.38 22.18 12.49
CA SER A 743 -19.39 22.86 11.19
C SER A 743 -18.08 23.61 10.99
N GLY A 744 -17.67 23.81 9.73
CA GLY A 744 -16.48 24.59 9.38
C GLY A 744 -15.17 23.79 9.43
N LYS A 745 -14.06 24.49 9.16
CA LYS A 745 -12.75 23.87 8.90
C LYS A 745 -12.13 23.14 10.09
N TYR A 746 -12.34 23.61 11.31
CA TYR A 746 -11.79 22.95 12.50
C TYR A 746 -12.47 21.59 12.75
N PHE A 747 -13.79 21.54 12.62
CA PHE A 747 -14.56 20.30 12.70
C PHE A 747 -14.19 19.30 11.60
N GLN A 748 -13.89 19.78 10.39
CA GLN A 748 -13.37 18.92 9.33
C GLN A 748 -12.07 18.22 9.75
N GLN A 749 -11.16 18.90 10.46
CA GLN A 749 -9.94 18.27 10.96
C GLN A 749 -10.23 17.19 12.00
N TRP A 750 -11.19 17.41 12.90
CA TRP A 750 -11.60 16.37 13.86
C TRP A 750 -12.17 15.13 13.17
N SER A 751 -13.01 15.32 12.16
CA SER A 751 -13.56 14.22 11.35
C SER A 751 -12.46 13.50 10.55
N LEU A 752 -11.51 14.24 9.96
CA LEU A 752 -10.34 13.66 9.26
C LEU A 752 -9.47 12.83 10.21
N TYR A 753 -9.17 13.32 11.40
CA TYR A 753 -8.39 12.58 12.39
C TYR A 753 -9.07 11.27 12.82
N ASN A 754 -10.37 11.30 13.10
CA ASN A 754 -11.11 10.07 13.45
C ASN A 754 -11.08 9.05 12.31
N ARG A 755 -11.21 9.49 11.05
CA ARG A 755 -11.07 8.62 9.87
C ARG A 755 -9.66 8.09 9.70
N TYR A 756 -8.66 8.95 9.88
CA TYR A 756 -7.25 8.58 9.85
C TYR A 756 -6.98 7.42 10.82
N ILE A 757 -7.44 7.51 12.07
CA ILE A 757 -7.20 6.46 13.05
C ILE A 757 -7.91 5.14 12.67
N VAL A 758 -9.14 5.20 12.15
CA VAL A 758 -9.81 4.00 11.61
C VAL A 758 -8.96 3.38 10.50
N ASN A 759 -8.54 4.19 9.53
CA ASN A 759 -7.74 3.74 8.39
C ASN A 759 -6.38 3.17 8.82
N LYS A 760 -5.75 3.75 9.85
CA LYS A 760 -4.53 3.21 10.47
C LYS A 760 -4.76 1.79 10.95
N ARG A 761 -5.88 1.48 11.63
CA ARG A 761 -6.15 0.11 12.12
C ARG A 761 -6.37 -0.89 10.99
N ILE A 762 -6.96 -0.46 9.88
CA ILE A 762 -7.09 -1.27 8.67
C ILE A 762 -5.70 -1.61 8.11
N MET A 763 -4.84 -0.60 7.96
CA MET A 763 -3.49 -0.77 7.41
C MET A 763 -2.56 -1.58 8.32
N GLU A 764 -2.68 -1.45 9.65
CA GLU A 764 -1.97 -2.28 10.61
C GLU A 764 -2.32 -3.77 10.45
N ALA A 765 -3.60 -4.09 10.28
CA ALA A 765 -4.06 -5.46 10.07
C ALA A 765 -3.60 -6.04 8.70
N TYR A 766 -3.57 -5.20 7.66
CA TYR A 766 -3.04 -5.57 6.35
C TYR A 766 -1.55 -5.86 6.43
N ARG A 767 -0.78 -5.00 7.11
CA ARG A 767 0.66 -5.21 7.38
C ARG A 767 0.91 -6.56 8.03
N GLU A 768 0.19 -6.93 9.09
CA GLU A 768 0.40 -8.23 9.76
C GLU A 768 0.18 -9.40 8.81
N THR A 769 -0.83 -9.30 7.94
CA THR A 769 -1.18 -10.33 6.97
C THR A 769 -0.15 -10.44 5.83
N MET A 770 0.36 -9.31 5.35
CA MET A 770 1.45 -9.28 4.35
C MET A 770 2.78 -9.80 4.91
N LEU A 771 3.12 -9.45 6.15
CA LEU A 771 4.32 -9.95 6.83
C LEU A 771 4.25 -11.43 7.16
N ALA A 772 3.03 -11.97 7.33
CA ALA A 772 2.82 -13.40 7.44
C ALA A 772 3.01 -14.13 6.11
N GLY A 773 3.04 -13.45 4.97
CA GLY A 773 3.23 -14.06 3.66
C GLY A 773 1.96 -14.27 2.85
N PHE A 774 0.87 -13.58 3.17
CA PHE A 774 -0.27 -13.52 2.26
C PHE A 774 -0.04 -12.39 1.24
N PRO A 775 -0.11 -12.66 -0.07
CA PRO A 775 0.16 -11.64 -1.09
C PRO A 775 -1.02 -10.66 -1.26
N PRO A 776 -0.77 -9.44 -1.79
CA PRO A 776 -1.74 -8.34 -1.79
C PRO A 776 -3.11 -8.65 -2.41
N GLU A 777 -3.17 -9.39 -3.54
CA GLU A 777 -4.45 -9.70 -4.20
C GLU A 777 -5.27 -10.79 -3.47
N ALA A 778 -4.71 -11.40 -2.42
CA ALA A 778 -5.44 -12.28 -1.52
C ALA A 778 -6.07 -11.52 -0.35
N ILE A 779 -5.57 -10.32 -0.04
CA ILE A 779 -5.99 -9.52 1.12
C ILE A 779 -7.10 -8.56 0.69
N THR A 780 -8.21 -8.62 1.40
CA THR A 780 -9.40 -7.79 1.17
C THR A 780 -9.82 -7.11 2.46
N ALA A 781 -10.88 -6.31 2.40
CA ALA A 781 -11.51 -5.71 3.55
C ALA A 781 -12.96 -6.16 3.61
N HIS A 782 -13.50 -6.29 4.81
CA HIS A 782 -14.93 -6.36 5.02
C HIS A 782 -15.39 -5.00 5.56
N GLN A 783 -15.42 -3.98 4.69
CA GLN A 783 -15.72 -2.57 5.06
C GLN A 783 -17.05 -2.09 4.48
N ILE A 784 -17.75 -1.20 5.20
CA ILE A 784 -19.03 -0.64 4.77
C ILE A 784 -18.78 0.51 3.76
N PRO A 785 -19.35 0.46 2.55
CA PRO A 785 -19.27 1.58 1.60
C PRO A 785 -20.05 2.80 2.09
N GLU A 786 -19.37 3.94 2.16
CA GLU A 786 -19.99 5.22 2.52
C GLU A 786 -21.05 5.64 1.49
N GLY A 787 -22.18 6.17 1.98
CA GLY A 787 -23.25 6.73 1.14
C GLY A 787 -24.12 5.69 0.42
N ASP A 788 -23.58 4.51 0.13
CA ASP A 788 -24.32 3.43 -0.53
C ASP A 788 -25.02 2.51 0.45
N ALA A 789 -24.44 2.23 1.63
CA ALA A 789 -25.00 1.31 2.62
C ALA A 789 -25.61 1.97 3.85
N VAL A 790 -24.94 3.01 4.36
CA VAL A 790 -25.37 3.80 5.51
C VAL A 790 -25.16 5.27 5.16
N SER A 791 -26.11 6.15 5.53
CA SER A 791 -25.89 7.59 5.48
C SER A 791 -24.70 7.89 6.39
N GLY A 792 -23.55 8.24 5.81
CA GLY A 792 -22.25 8.18 6.49
C GLY A 792 -22.30 8.82 7.88
N PHE A 793 -21.93 8.04 8.91
CA PHE A 793 -21.89 8.50 10.30
C PHE A 793 -21.01 9.75 10.51
N LEU A 794 -20.09 10.04 9.56
CA LEU A 794 -19.23 11.23 9.51
C LEU A 794 -19.45 12.08 8.23
N GLY A 795 -20.42 11.72 7.39
CA GLY A 795 -20.69 12.38 6.11
C GLY A 795 -21.26 13.80 6.24
N GLU A 796 -21.49 14.27 7.47
CA GLU A 796 -21.89 15.65 7.76
C GLU A 796 -20.73 16.64 7.59
N ALA A 797 -19.48 16.17 7.59
CA ALA A 797 -18.29 17.00 7.48
C ALA A 797 -17.69 17.11 6.05
N ASP A 798 -18.17 16.29 5.10
CA ASP A 798 -17.65 16.20 3.72
C ASP A 798 -16.11 16.06 3.67
N THR A 799 -15.56 15.08 4.40
CA THR A 799 -14.10 14.89 4.55
C THR A 799 -13.56 13.89 3.55
N ARG A 800 -12.35 14.12 3.02
CA ARG A 800 -11.81 13.48 1.82
C ARG A 800 -11.40 11.99 1.90
N LEU A 801 -11.28 11.40 3.09
CA LEU A 801 -10.56 10.12 3.30
C LEU A 801 -11.45 9.01 3.88
N SER A 802 -12.20 8.26 3.07
CA SER A 802 -12.99 7.11 3.58
C SER A 802 -12.15 5.82 3.68
N PRO A 803 -12.56 4.83 4.50
CA PRO A 803 -11.92 3.51 4.52
C PRO A 803 -11.82 2.84 3.14
N ILE A 804 -12.85 3.02 2.31
CA ILE A 804 -12.88 2.46 0.95
C ILE A 804 -11.86 3.14 0.04
N ASP A 805 -11.64 4.45 0.16
CA ASP A 805 -10.61 5.16 -0.61
C ASP A 805 -9.21 4.66 -0.25
N VAL A 806 -8.95 4.43 1.04
CA VAL A 806 -7.66 3.88 1.52
C VAL A 806 -7.48 2.44 1.06
N VAL A 807 -8.51 1.59 1.11
CA VAL A 807 -8.42 0.21 0.61
C VAL A 807 -8.11 0.17 -0.88
N MET A 808 -8.74 1.02 -1.71
CA MET A 808 -8.46 1.06 -3.15
C MET A 808 -7.03 1.51 -3.48
N SER A 809 -6.47 2.42 -2.69
CA SER A 809 -5.12 2.97 -2.88
C SER A 809 -4.02 2.21 -2.13
N ALA A 810 -4.38 1.23 -1.30
CA ALA A 810 -3.43 0.41 -0.53
C ALA A 810 -2.60 -0.56 -1.40
N GLY A 811 -2.98 -0.76 -2.66
CA GLY A 811 -2.33 -1.73 -3.55
C GLY A 811 -2.64 -3.19 -3.21
N THR A 812 -3.79 -3.45 -2.58
CA THR A 812 -4.32 -4.80 -2.29
C THR A 812 -5.58 -5.08 -3.12
N ALA A 813 -6.14 -6.29 -3.01
CA ALA A 813 -7.48 -6.54 -3.52
C ALA A 813 -8.54 -5.71 -2.78
N PHE A 814 -9.72 -5.61 -3.39
CA PHE A 814 -10.84 -4.81 -2.91
C PHE A 814 -11.89 -5.69 -2.22
N GLY A 815 -12.47 -5.21 -1.12
CA GLY A 815 -13.60 -5.88 -0.49
C GLY A 815 -14.51 -4.92 0.26
N ALA A 816 -15.78 -5.29 0.41
CA ALA A 816 -16.78 -4.50 1.11
C ALA A 816 -17.98 -5.33 1.60
N THR A 817 -18.79 -4.76 2.50
CA THR A 817 -20.10 -5.30 2.93
C THR A 817 -21.25 -4.67 2.16
N ARG A 818 -22.25 -5.45 1.69
CA ARG A 818 -23.50 -4.83 1.17
C ARG A 818 -24.73 -5.74 1.08
N TYR A 819 -25.84 -5.26 1.66
CA TYR A 819 -27.22 -5.72 1.38
C TYR A 819 -27.77 -5.04 0.09
N GLY A 820 -28.35 -5.75 -0.90
CA GLY A 820 -28.73 -5.24 -2.26
C GLY A 820 -29.73 -4.05 -2.32
N MET A 821 -30.41 -3.60 -3.39
CA MET A 821 -30.26 -3.68 -4.85
C MET A 821 -29.50 -2.43 -5.34
N PHE A 822 -28.29 -2.61 -5.87
CA PHE A 822 -27.49 -1.52 -6.47
C PHE A 822 -27.30 -1.68 -7.98
N ILE A 823 -27.76 -2.78 -8.58
CA ILE A 823 -27.61 -3.05 -10.03
C ILE A 823 -28.32 -2.04 -10.94
N ASN A 824 -29.32 -1.32 -10.41
CA ASN A 824 -30.01 -0.26 -11.14
C ASN A 824 -29.26 1.07 -11.09
N ASP A 825 -28.29 1.20 -10.18
CA ASP A 825 -27.37 2.32 -10.12
C ASP A 825 -26.09 1.94 -10.87
N LYS A 826 -25.90 2.53 -12.07
CA LYS A 826 -24.69 2.31 -12.90
C LYS A 826 -23.41 2.85 -12.26
N THR A 827 -23.53 3.55 -11.13
CA THR A 827 -22.44 4.29 -10.48
C THR A 827 -22.12 3.78 -9.08
N ASN A 828 -22.60 2.59 -8.70
CA ASN A 828 -22.32 2.00 -7.40
C ASN A 828 -20.83 1.71 -7.18
N PHE A 829 -20.43 1.53 -5.91
CA PHE A 829 -19.04 1.30 -5.52
C PHE A 829 -18.37 0.13 -6.26
N ILE A 830 -19.09 -0.93 -6.66
CA ILE A 830 -18.54 -2.06 -7.44
C ILE A 830 -18.19 -1.60 -8.84
N ALA A 831 -19.08 -0.83 -9.50
CA ALA A 831 -18.78 -0.27 -10.83
C ALA A 831 -17.56 0.65 -10.78
N VAL A 832 -17.44 1.45 -9.73
CA VAL A 832 -16.32 2.38 -9.53
C VAL A 832 -15.01 1.63 -9.27
N ALA A 833 -15.01 0.65 -8.36
CA ALA A 833 -13.83 -0.18 -8.07
C ALA A 833 -13.39 -0.97 -9.31
N HIS A 834 -14.34 -1.60 -10.02
CA HIS A 834 -14.05 -2.33 -11.25
C HIS A 834 -13.46 -1.44 -12.35
N ARG A 835 -13.99 -0.22 -12.53
CA ARG A 835 -13.41 0.76 -13.47
C ARG A 835 -12.08 1.33 -13.03
N SER A 836 -11.74 1.23 -11.75
CA SER A 836 -10.44 1.60 -11.21
C SER A 836 -9.43 0.44 -11.30
N GLY A 837 -9.80 -0.68 -11.94
CA GLY A 837 -8.94 -1.83 -12.17
C GLY A 837 -9.03 -2.94 -11.11
N HIS A 838 -9.90 -2.83 -10.10
CA HIS A 838 -10.08 -3.91 -9.12
C HIS A 838 -11.03 -4.98 -9.67
N LYS A 839 -10.47 -6.11 -10.13
CA LYS A 839 -11.22 -7.21 -10.75
C LYS A 839 -11.30 -8.49 -9.91
N SER A 840 -10.90 -8.40 -8.64
CA SER A 840 -11.04 -9.46 -7.64
C SER A 840 -11.69 -8.91 -6.37
N ILE A 841 -12.98 -8.59 -6.49
CA ILE A 841 -13.80 -7.98 -5.43
C ILE A 841 -14.41 -9.05 -4.54
N GLU A 842 -14.31 -8.87 -3.23
CA GLU A 842 -15.02 -9.65 -2.22
C GLU A 842 -16.23 -8.90 -1.69
N LEU A 843 -17.36 -9.59 -1.54
CA LEU A 843 -18.52 -9.07 -0.82
C LEU A 843 -18.83 -9.90 0.42
N GLY A 844 -18.60 -9.29 1.57
CA GLY A 844 -19.11 -9.77 2.84
C GLY A 844 -20.59 -9.42 3.01
N GLU A 845 -21.33 -10.31 3.66
CA GLU A 845 -22.76 -10.17 4.00
C GLU A 845 -23.67 -9.69 2.85
N TYR A 846 -23.62 -10.40 1.73
CA TYR A 846 -24.48 -10.14 0.58
C TYR A 846 -25.90 -10.68 0.78
N CYS A 847 -26.93 -9.90 0.41
CA CYS A 847 -28.31 -10.40 0.31
C CYS A 847 -29.02 -9.77 -0.89
N SER A 848 -29.58 -10.61 -1.77
CA SER A 848 -30.51 -10.18 -2.82
C SER A 848 -31.82 -9.72 -2.18
N LEU A 849 -32.14 -8.43 -2.37
CA LEU A 849 -33.45 -7.93 -1.99
C LEU A 849 -34.59 -8.43 -2.91
N SER A 850 -34.29 -9.22 -3.95
CA SER A 850 -35.31 -9.86 -4.79
C SER A 850 -35.74 -11.20 -4.21
N ILE A 851 -37.05 -11.37 -4.02
CA ILE A 851 -37.70 -12.65 -3.66
C ILE A 851 -37.95 -13.58 -4.87
N SER A 852 -37.60 -13.15 -6.09
CA SER A 852 -37.72 -13.96 -7.30
C SER A 852 -36.35 -14.46 -7.76
N SER A 853 -36.26 -15.72 -8.20
CA SER A 853 -35.00 -16.28 -8.72
C SER A 853 -34.49 -15.56 -9.97
N ARG A 854 -35.38 -14.96 -10.77
CA ARG A 854 -34.98 -14.14 -11.93
C ARG A 854 -34.33 -12.83 -11.51
N GLY A 855 -34.89 -12.15 -10.50
CA GLY A 855 -34.32 -10.90 -9.99
C GLY A 855 -33.00 -11.14 -9.25
N ALA A 856 -32.91 -12.23 -8.47
CA ALA A 856 -31.66 -12.62 -7.80
C ALA A 856 -30.58 -13.00 -8.83
N LEU A 857 -30.92 -13.75 -9.88
CA LEU A 857 -29.97 -14.09 -10.96
C LEU A 857 -29.45 -12.85 -11.68
N LYS A 858 -30.30 -11.86 -11.99
CA LYS A 858 -29.84 -10.58 -12.58
C LYS A 858 -28.84 -9.85 -11.69
N GLN A 859 -29.01 -9.94 -10.37
CA GLN A 859 -28.07 -9.35 -9.42
C GLN A 859 -26.73 -10.10 -9.44
N LEU A 860 -26.76 -11.43 -9.31
CA LEU A 860 -25.52 -12.24 -9.37
C LEU A 860 -24.77 -12.06 -10.70
N GLU A 861 -25.47 -12.01 -11.83
CA GLU A 861 -24.85 -11.76 -13.13
C GLU A 861 -24.19 -10.38 -13.22
N TYR A 862 -24.74 -9.36 -12.55
CA TYR A 862 -24.09 -8.06 -12.46
C TYR A 862 -22.79 -8.15 -11.65
N LEU A 863 -22.81 -8.81 -10.50
CA LEU A 863 -21.60 -9.00 -9.67
C LEU A 863 -20.52 -9.75 -10.43
N TRP A 864 -20.89 -10.88 -11.02
CA TRP A 864 -20.02 -11.73 -11.81
C TRP A 864 -19.36 -10.97 -12.98
N LYS A 865 -20.08 -10.05 -13.64
CA LYS A 865 -19.53 -9.22 -14.74
C LYS A 865 -18.62 -8.08 -14.28
N ASN A 866 -18.72 -7.65 -13.02
CA ASN A 866 -18.01 -6.46 -12.52
C ASN A 866 -16.99 -6.85 -11.44
N GLY A 867 -16.22 -7.91 -11.70
CA GLY A 867 -15.04 -8.22 -10.89
C GLY A 867 -15.29 -8.90 -9.56
N VAL A 868 -16.54 -9.20 -9.17
CA VAL A 868 -16.82 -9.89 -7.89
C VAL A 868 -16.43 -11.36 -8.00
N ARG A 869 -15.45 -11.78 -7.19
CA ARG A 869 -14.95 -13.15 -7.12
C ARG A 869 -15.73 -13.99 -6.12
N CYS A 870 -16.18 -13.42 -5.01
CA CYS A 870 -16.88 -14.18 -3.98
C CYS A 870 -17.96 -13.37 -3.24
N ILE A 871 -18.97 -14.10 -2.75
CA ILE A 871 -20.06 -13.53 -1.93
C ILE A 871 -20.37 -14.41 -0.71
N ASN A 872 -20.38 -13.83 0.48
CA ASN A 872 -20.95 -14.49 1.65
C ASN A 872 -22.44 -14.13 1.76
N ASN A 873 -23.35 -15.07 1.46
CA ASN A 873 -24.77 -14.78 1.46
C ASN A 873 -25.38 -14.76 2.87
N LEU A 874 -26.23 -13.76 3.12
CA LEU A 874 -27.19 -13.65 4.22
C LEU A 874 -28.61 -13.61 3.66
N TRP A 875 -29.61 -13.91 4.50
CA TRP A 875 -31.02 -13.83 4.11
C TRP A 875 -31.89 -13.29 5.23
N PHE A 876 -32.88 -12.47 4.87
CA PHE A 876 -33.88 -11.93 5.81
C PHE A 876 -35.22 -12.67 5.74
N SER A 877 -35.38 -13.59 4.78
CA SER A 877 -36.56 -14.45 4.64
C SER A 877 -36.25 -15.72 3.84
N GLU A 878 -37.01 -16.78 4.10
CA GLU A 878 -36.93 -18.06 3.36
C GLU A 878 -37.15 -17.89 1.85
N LYS A 879 -37.97 -16.91 1.45
CA LYS A 879 -38.21 -16.61 0.03
C LYS A 879 -36.98 -16.02 -0.66
N GLN A 880 -36.22 -15.18 0.04
CA GLN A 880 -34.96 -14.62 -0.49
C GLN A 880 -33.91 -15.72 -0.61
N LEU A 881 -33.75 -16.54 0.44
CA LEU A 881 -32.83 -17.68 0.42
C LEU A 881 -33.11 -18.62 -0.77
N ALA A 882 -34.37 -19.03 -0.95
CA ALA A 882 -34.75 -19.89 -2.06
C ALA A 882 -34.51 -19.24 -3.44
N ALA A 883 -34.71 -17.92 -3.56
CA ALA A 883 -34.44 -17.19 -4.78
C ALA A 883 -32.95 -17.14 -5.12
N GLU A 884 -32.09 -16.93 -4.11
CA GLU A 884 -30.63 -16.90 -4.25
C GLU A 884 -30.06 -18.27 -4.57
N GLN A 885 -30.46 -19.32 -3.86
CA GLN A 885 -30.05 -20.70 -4.17
C GLN A 885 -30.36 -21.08 -5.62
N ALA A 886 -31.59 -20.79 -6.08
CA ALA A 886 -31.99 -21.04 -7.46
C ALA A 886 -31.24 -20.15 -8.47
N ALA A 887 -30.77 -18.97 -8.07
CA ALA A 887 -29.97 -18.09 -8.91
C ALA A 887 -28.52 -18.59 -9.03
N THR A 888 -27.90 -18.98 -7.91
CA THR A 888 -26.55 -19.57 -7.87
C THR A 888 -26.49 -20.84 -8.71
N GLN A 889 -27.47 -21.75 -8.58
CA GLN A 889 -27.55 -22.95 -9.42
C GLN A 889 -27.68 -22.63 -10.92
N LYS A 890 -28.46 -21.61 -11.29
CA LYS A 890 -28.58 -21.18 -12.69
C LYS A 890 -27.30 -20.56 -13.23
N LEU A 891 -26.54 -19.83 -12.41
CA LEU A 891 -25.24 -19.32 -12.79
C LEU A 891 -24.25 -20.47 -12.99
N ALA A 892 -24.22 -21.45 -12.07
CA ALA A 892 -23.38 -22.65 -12.17
C ALA A 892 -23.69 -23.46 -13.44
N GLN A 893 -24.97 -23.62 -13.80
CA GLN A 893 -25.39 -24.32 -15.03
C GLN A 893 -24.90 -23.67 -16.32
N LYS A 894 -24.56 -22.37 -16.31
CA LYS A 894 -23.93 -21.71 -17.48
C LYS A 894 -22.49 -22.16 -17.66
N ASN A 895 -21.80 -22.46 -16.55
CA ASN A 895 -20.41 -22.87 -16.50
C ASN A 895 -19.48 -22.01 -17.38
N LEU A 896 -19.55 -20.68 -17.21
CA LEU A 896 -18.75 -19.73 -17.97
C LEU A 896 -17.65 -19.13 -17.07
N PRO A 897 -16.43 -18.95 -17.61
CA PRO A 897 -15.35 -18.31 -16.87
C PRO A 897 -15.72 -16.87 -16.52
N ARG A 898 -15.55 -16.51 -15.25
CA ARG A 898 -15.79 -15.15 -14.75
C ARG A 898 -14.85 -14.15 -15.46
N PRO A 899 -15.37 -13.02 -15.97
CA PRO A 899 -14.54 -11.90 -16.42
C PRO A 899 -13.71 -11.35 -15.26
N GLY A 900 -12.44 -11.05 -15.51
CA GLY A 900 -11.52 -10.58 -14.48
C GLY A 900 -10.18 -10.15 -15.07
N TYR A 901 -9.09 -10.44 -14.35
CA TYR A 901 -7.72 -10.15 -14.80
C TYR A 901 -7.24 -11.04 -15.95
N THR A 902 -8.01 -12.06 -16.31
CA THR A 902 -7.67 -13.13 -17.24
C THR A 902 -8.04 -12.80 -18.69
N GLY A 903 -7.45 -13.51 -19.64
CA GLY A 903 -7.66 -13.31 -21.07
C GLY A 903 -6.38 -13.41 -21.89
N GLY A 904 -5.53 -14.42 -21.64
CA GLY A 904 -4.21 -14.55 -22.24
C GLY A 904 -3.07 -14.38 -21.23
N THR A 905 -1.84 -14.50 -21.70
CA THR A 905 -0.61 -14.33 -20.92
C THR A 905 0.42 -13.55 -21.72
N ILE A 906 1.21 -12.70 -21.05
CA ILE A 906 2.17 -11.79 -21.70
C ILE A 906 3.62 -12.24 -21.48
N SER A 907 4.01 -12.43 -20.23
CA SER A 907 5.40 -12.72 -19.88
C SER A 907 5.50 -13.65 -18.68
N THR A 908 6.68 -14.23 -18.47
CA THR A 908 6.97 -15.04 -17.30
C THR A 908 8.42 -14.91 -16.85
N MET A 909 8.64 -15.08 -15.56
CA MET A 909 9.96 -15.12 -14.94
C MET A 909 10.10 -16.36 -14.07
N GLY A 910 11.20 -17.09 -14.23
CA GLY A 910 11.54 -18.18 -13.33
C GLY A 910 12.10 -17.67 -12.01
N VAL A 911 11.66 -18.23 -10.89
CA VAL A 911 12.21 -17.96 -9.55
C VAL A 911 12.85 -19.23 -9.01
N ARG A 912 14.09 -19.11 -8.53
CA ARG A 912 14.82 -20.14 -7.81
C ARG A 912 15.35 -19.52 -6.51
N GLN A 913 14.76 -19.88 -5.38
CA GLN A 913 15.14 -19.33 -4.07
C GLN A 913 15.20 -20.47 -3.05
N GLY A 914 16.38 -20.72 -2.49
CA GLY A 914 16.61 -21.87 -1.62
C GLY A 914 16.20 -23.20 -2.27
N SER A 915 15.21 -23.87 -1.67
CA SER A 915 14.59 -25.09 -2.22
C SER A 915 13.39 -24.85 -3.13
N SER A 916 12.86 -23.62 -3.19
CA SER A 916 11.68 -23.27 -3.96
C SER A 916 12.03 -22.98 -5.42
N SER A 917 11.20 -23.48 -6.31
CA SER A 917 11.33 -23.31 -7.76
C SER A 917 9.94 -23.22 -8.37
N TYR A 918 9.63 -22.07 -8.98
CA TYR A 918 8.32 -21.81 -9.61
C TYR A 918 8.47 -20.73 -10.67
N ASN A 919 7.42 -20.50 -11.46
CA ASN A 919 7.39 -19.41 -12.42
C ASN A 919 6.38 -18.36 -11.98
N ILE A 920 6.70 -17.08 -12.16
CA ILE A 920 5.73 -15.98 -12.07
C ILE A 920 5.21 -15.76 -13.49
N VAL A 921 3.90 -15.88 -13.69
CA VAL A 921 3.24 -15.62 -14.97
C VAL A 921 2.43 -14.36 -14.87
N GLN A 922 2.55 -13.50 -15.88
CA GLN A 922 1.68 -12.35 -16.06
C GLN A 922 0.40 -12.79 -16.78
N VAL A 923 -0.69 -12.82 -16.01
CA VAL A 923 -2.04 -13.21 -16.42
C VAL A 923 -2.79 -11.98 -16.95
N GLY A 924 -3.47 -12.17 -18.09
CA GLY A 924 -4.10 -11.11 -18.87
C GLY A 924 -3.26 -10.69 -20.08
N ASP A 925 -3.93 -10.16 -21.10
CA ASP A 925 -3.29 -9.59 -22.30
C ASP A 925 -3.21 -8.05 -22.23
N ALA A 926 -3.02 -7.39 -23.37
CA ALA A 926 -2.82 -5.95 -23.44
C ALA A 926 -4.05 -5.13 -23.00
N ASP A 927 -5.23 -5.75 -22.88
CA ASP A 927 -6.45 -5.08 -22.40
C ASP A 927 -6.63 -5.21 -20.88
N ASN A 928 -5.64 -5.80 -20.18
CA ASN A 928 -5.67 -6.06 -18.75
C ASN A 928 -4.51 -5.38 -18.00
N GLU A 929 -4.65 -5.35 -16.68
CA GLU A 929 -3.76 -4.69 -15.72
C GLU A 929 -2.41 -5.44 -15.54
N GLY A 930 -2.36 -6.72 -15.90
CA GLY A 930 -1.17 -7.56 -15.77
C GLY A 930 -0.95 -8.13 -14.38
N LEU A 931 -1.85 -9.01 -13.94
CA LEU A 931 -1.73 -9.75 -12.68
C LEU A 931 -0.51 -10.68 -12.72
N LEU A 932 0.41 -10.51 -11.78
CA LEU A 932 1.55 -11.40 -11.57
C LEU A 932 1.15 -12.51 -10.60
N LYS A 933 1.28 -13.76 -11.02
CA LYS A 933 0.88 -14.95 -10.25
C LYS A 933 1.99 -15.99 -10.27
N SER A 934 2.42 -16.48 -9.10
CA SER A 934 3.31 -17.63 -9.01
C SER A 934 2.55 -18.92 -9.31
N VAL A 935 3.10 -19.76 -10.19
CA VAL A 935 2.46 -21.00 -10.64
C VAL A 935 3.36 -22.21 -10.51
N THR A 936 2.74 -23.33 -10.13
CA THR A 936 3.33 -24.67 -10.17
C THR A 936 3.36 -25.22 -11.61
N SER A 937 4.00 -26.37 -11.80
CA SER A 937 4.08 -27.05 -13.11
C SER A 937 2.73 -27.47 -13.69
N ASP A 938 1.70 -27.67 -12.85
CA ASP A 938 0.33 -27.97 -13.27
C ASP A 938 -0.54 -26.71 -13.44
N GLY A 939 0.04 -25.51 -13.32
CA GLY A 939 -0.62 -24.22 -13.54
C GLY A 939 -1.40 -23.68 -12.34
N LYS A 940 -1.40 -24.40 -11.22
CA LYS A 940 -2.03 -23.95 -9.98
C LYS A 940 -1.23 -22.85 -9.33
N TRP A 941 -1.90 -22.05 -8.52
CA TRP A 941 -1.30 -21.01 -7.71
C TRP A 941 -0.34 -21.61 -6.67
N GLU A 942 0.90 -21.15 -6.70
CA GLU A 942 1.95 -21.58 -5.77
C GLU A 942 1.90 -20.77 -4.45
N GLY A 943 1.27 -19.59 -4.42
CA GLY A 943 0.99 -18.85 -3.17
C GLY A 943 1.99 -17.75 -2.81
N THR A 944 3.18 -17.73 -3.42
CA THR A 944 4.22 -16.76 -3.10
C THR A 944 3.96 -15.40 -3.73
N VAL A 945 3.58 -15.33 -5.01
CA VAL A 945 3.31 -14.07 -5.74
C VAL A 945 1.86 -14.03 -6.21
N TYR A 946 1.16 -12.93 -5.89
CA TYR A 946 -0.20 -12.65 -6.35
C TYR A 946 -0.46 -11.13 -6.22
N LEU A 947 -0.06 -10.38 -7.25
CA LEU A 947 0.08 -8.93 -7.23
C LEU A 947 -0.37 -8.33 -8.57
N VAL A 948 -1.18 -7.27 -8.52
CA VAL A 948 -1.37 -6.36 -9.65
C VAL A 948 -0.51 -5.12 -9.40
N PRO A 949 0.56 -4.88 -10.18
CA PRO A 949 1.46 -3.77 -9.88
C PRO A 949 0.79 -2.39 -10.08
N PHE A 950 -0.06 -2.27 -11.10
CA PHE A 950 -0.82 -1.07 -11.40
C PHE A 950 -2.27 -1.47 -11.60
N HIS A 951 -3.16 -1.18 -10.64
CA HIS A 951 -4.60 -1.40 -10.81
C HIS A 951 -5.19 -0.32 -11.72
N SER A 952 -4.93 0.94 -11.38
CA SER A 952 -5.47 2.11 -12.05
C SER A 952 -4.42 2.78 -12.94
N HIS A 953 -4.88 3.50 -13.96
CA HIS A 953 -4.02 4.39 -14.74
C HIS A 953 -3.48 5.50 -13.82
N ILE A 954 -2.22 5.90 -14.03
CA ILE A 954 -1.61 6.98 -13.25
C ILE A 954 -1.42 8.19 -14.16
N ASN A 955 -2.06 9.30 -13.79
CA ASN A 955 -1.86 10.57 -14.46
C ASN A 955 -0.58 11.22 -13.97
N VAL A 956 0.25 11.70 -14.90
CA VAL A 956 1.48 12.43 -14.58
C VAL A 956 1.38 13.86 -15.10
N GLU A 957 1.21 14.81 -14.18
CA GLU A 957 1.19 16.24 -14.48
C GLU A 957 2.55 16.88 -14.16
N SER A 958 3.10 17.66 -15.09
CA SER A 958 4.27 18.49 -14.81
C SER A 958 3.87 19.71 -13.99
N LEU A 959 4.46 19.88 -12.81
CA LEU A 959 4.25 21.05 -11.97
C LEU A 959 5.17 22.20 -12.40
N PRO A 960 4.71 23.46 -12.29
CA PRO A 960 5.54 24.60 -12.62
C PRO A 960 6.71 24.70 -11.63
N MET A 961 7.90 25.03 -12.13
CA MET A 961 9.06 25.41 -11.31
C MET A 961 9.44 26.83 -11.71
N THR A 962 9.12 27.80 -10.86
CA THR A 962 9.10 29.25 -11.16
C THR A 962 10.37 29.83 -11.79
N ALA A 963 11.54 29.25 -11.52
CA ALA A 963 12.81 29.73 -12.05
C ALA A 963 13.64 28.67 -12.79
N LYS A 964 13.60 27.39 -12.34
CA LYS A 964 14.58 26.34 -12.71
C LYS A 964 16.03 26.85 -12.65
N THR A 965 16.32 27.70 -11.67
CA THR A 965 17.64 28.34 -11.48
C THR A 965 18.34 27.81 -10.24
N ASN A 966 19.58 28.24 -10.03
CA ASN A 966 20.40 28.02 -8.84
C ASN A 966 20.01 28.93 -7.64
N THR A 967 18.77 29.40 -7.56
CA THR A 967 18.28 30.23 -6.45
C THR A 967 17.17 29.52 -5.66
N ALA A 968 15.94 30.05 -5.65
CA ALA A 968 14.78 29.41 -5.05
C ALA A 968 13.81 28.98 -6.16
N ASN A 969 13.34 27.74 -6.08
CA ASN A 969 12.40 27.16 -7.03
C ASN A 969 11.20 26.61 -6.27
N HIS A 970 10.01 26.91 -6.79
CA HIS A 970 8.75 26.62 -6.13
C HIS A 970 7.89 25.79 -7.07
N THR A 971 7.25 24.75 -6.55
CA THR A 971 6.20 24.00 -7.25
C THR A 971 4.93 24.83 -7.49
N GLY A 972 4.79 25.95 -6.78
CA GLY A 972 3.49 26.57 -6.55
C GLY A 972 2.63 25.73 -5.58
N ALA A 973 1.45 26.24 -5.25
CA ALA A 973 0.48 25.53 -4.43
C ALA A 973 -0.12 24.36 -5.23
N VAL A 974 0.20 23.14 -4.82
CA VAL A 974 -0.39 21.91 -5.29
C VAL A 974 -1.68 21.68 -4.51
N THR A 975 -2.80 21.57 -5.22
CA THR A 975 -4.14 21.36 -4.68
C THR A 975 -4.72 20.07 -5.21
N GLY A 976 -5.78 19.57 -4.58
CA GLY A 976 -6.43 18.36 -5.06
C GLY A 976 -5.59 17.09 -4.90
N LEU A 977 -4.60 17.06 -4.00
CA LEU A 977 -3.84 15.85 -3.65
C LEU A 977 -4.70 14.80 -2.96
N GLN A 978 -4.74 13.59 -3.48
CA GLN A 978 -5.52 12.49 -2.92
C GLN A 978 -4.66 11.57 -2.04
N ASN A 979 -5.28 10.63 -1.33
CA ASN A 979 -4.56 9.51 -0.72
C ASN A 979 -3.99 8.62 -1.83
N GLY A 980 -2.70 8.31 -1.72
CA GLY A 980 -1.93 7.54 -2.71
C GLY A 980 -1.15 8.40 -3.69
N ASP A 981 -1.50 9.69 -3.82
CA ASP A 981 -0.81 10.61 -4.74
C ASP A 981 0.60 10.93 -4.25
N GLN A 982 1.50 11.25 -5.18
CA GLN A 982 2.83 11.76 -4.83
C GLN A 982 3.25 12.96 -5.67
N VAL A 983 3.97 13.88 -5.01
CA VAL A 983 4.71 14.96 -5.67
C VAL A 983 6.18 14.57 -5.67
N GLU A 984 6.76 14.44 -6.85
CA GLU A 984 8.17 14.09 -7.04
C GLU A 984 8.94 15.26 -7.61
N ILE A 985 10.09 15.57 -7.00
CA ILE A 985 11.08 16.52 -7.52
C ILE A 985 12.38 15.77 -7.79
N SER A 986 12.93 16.01 -8.98
CA SER A 986 14.22 15.45 -9.38
C SER A 986 15.04 16.49 -10.14
N PHE A 987 16.35 16.50 -9.92
CA PHE A 987 17.29 17.36 -10.63
C PHE A 987 18.72 16.82 -10.52
N LEU A 988 19.58 17.30 -11.40
CA LEU A 988 21.02 17.09 -11.34
C LEU A 988 21.68 18.36 -10.81
N ALA A 989 22.67 18.25 -9.93
CA ALA A 989 23.42 19.41 -9.46
C ALA A 989 24.92 19.14 -9.25
N SER A 990 25.73 20.16 -9.48
CA SER A 990 27.17 20.19 -9.17
C SER A 990 27.61 21.59 -8.75
N ALA A 991 28.75 21.69 -8.07
CA ALA A 991 29.34 22.94 -7.61
C ALA A 991 30.77 23.11 -8.11
N LYS A 992 31.25 24.35 -8.25
CA LYS A 992 32.66 24.61 -8.59
C LYS A 992 33.58 24.10 -7.47
N LYS A 993 34.76 23.64 -7.88
CA LYS A 993 35.80 23.18 -6.95
C LYS A 993 36.09 24.21 -5.85
N GLY A 994 36.00 23.78 -4.59
CA GLY A 994 36.26 24.62 -3.42
C GLY A 994 35.07 25.46 -2.95
N SER A 995 33.91 25.41 -3.64
CA SER A 995 32.67 26.00 -3.14
C SER A 995 32.07 25.14 -2.02
N ASN A 996 31.49 25.82 -1.02
CA ASN A 996 30.68 25.18 0.01
C ASN A 996 29.20 25.40 -0.36
N ALA A 997 28.67 24.49 -1.17
CA ALA A 997 27.33 24.59 -1.73
C ALA A 997 26.40 23.51 -1.15
N SER A 998 25.13 23.86 -1.00
CA SER A 998 24.09 22.97 -0.51
C SER A 998 22.75 23.23 -1.20
N VAL A 999 21.88 22.22 -1.21
CA VAL A 999 20.47 22.37 -1.55
C VAL A 999 19.62 22.07 -0.32
N LYS A 1000 18.65 22.93 -0.06
CA LYS A 1000 17.64 22.76 0.99
C LYS A 1000 16.28 22.57 0.34
N ILE A 1001 15.53 21.57 0.79
CA ILE A 1001 14.17 21.29 0.32
C ILE A 1001 13.24 21.42 1.52
N GLU A 1002 12.22 22.26 1.39
CA GLU A 1002 11.24 22.57 2.43
C GLU A 1002 9.83 22.33 1.90
N VAL A 1003 8.96 21.79 2.74
CA VAL A 1003 7.54 21.60 2.42
C VAL A 1003 6.70 22.53 3.28
N TYR A 1004 5.71 23.15 2.65
CA TYR A 1004 4.73 24.01 3.29
C TYR A 1004 3.32 23.47 3.05
N HIS A 1005 2.49 23.49 4.09
CA HIS A 1005 1.08 23.15 4.05
C HIS A 1005 0.28 24.37 4.53
N GLU A 1006 -0.60 24.93 3.69
CA GLU A 1006 -1.37 26.15 4.03
C GLU A 1006 -0.48 27.33 4.50
N GLY A 1007 0.73 27.41 3.91
CA GLY A 1007 1.76 28.40 4.24
C GLY A 1007 2.50 28.13 5.56
N CYS A 1008 2.19 27.05 6.27
CA CYS A 1008 2.91 26.59 7.45
C CYS A 1008 4.02 25.63 7.04
N LYS A 1009 5.25 25.87 7.50
CA LYS A 1009 6.38 24.98 7.22
C LYS A 1009 6.24 23.67 7.99
N LEU A 1010 6.44 22.55 7.31
CA LEU A 1010 6.55 21.22 7.91
C LEU A 1010 8.02 20.94 8.24
N GLU A 1011 8.39 21.07 9.52
CA GLU A 1011 9.79 20.93 9.95
C GLU A 1011 10.33 19.50 9.76
N ASN A 1012 9.50 18.48 9.99
CA ASN A 1012 9.82 17.06 9.76
C ASN A 1012 10.00 16.69 8.27
N ALA A 1013 9.56 17.56 7.35
CA ALA A 1013 9.70 17.37 5.91
C ALA A 1013 10.91 18.11 5.30
N THR A 1014 11.77 18.72 6.12
CA THR A 1014 12.90 19.53 5.61
C THR A 1014 14.17 18.69 5.49
N VAL A 1015 14.85 18.76 4.33
CA VAL A 1015 16.16 18.14 4.12
C VAL A 1015 17.18 19.16 3.60
N THR A 1016 18.46 18.92 3.89
CA THR A 1016 19.58 19.71 3.36
C THR A 1016 20.70 18.78 2.95
N TYR A 1017 21.17 18.92 1.70
CA TYR A 1017 22.23 18.11 1.14
C TYR A 1017 23.40 18.98 0.67
N ALA A 1018 24.62 18.49 0.83
CA ALA A 1018 25.79 19.11 0.23
C ALA A 1018 25.82 18.86 -1.30
N ILE A 1019 26.26 19.86 -2.05
CA ILE A 1019 26.48 19.78 -3.50
C ILE A 1019 27.98 19.68 -3.76
N ARG A 1020 28.37 18.61 -4.47
CA ARG A 1020 29.78 18.26 -4.73
C ARG A 1020 30.23 18.75 -6.11
N GLU A 1021 31.53 18.63 -6.39
CA GLU A 1021 32.11 18.97 -7.70
C GLU A 1021 31.58 18.06 -8.82
N GLU A 1022 31.39 16.78 -8.52
CA GLU A 1022 30.77 15.81 -9.43
C GLU A 1022 29.26 15.98 -9.48
N THR A 1023 28.68 15.87 -10.67
CA THR A 1023 27.23 16.02 -10.88
C THR A 1023 26.44 14.88 -10.23
N GLY A 1024 25.78 15.17 -9.12
CA GLY A 1024 24.90 14.24 -8.43
C GLY A 1024 23.45 14.33 -8.91
N SER A 1025 22.72 13.22 -8.77
CA SER A 1025 21.26 13.19 -8.92
C SER A 1025 20.61 13.36 -7.55
N TYR A 1026 19.64 14.27 -7.46
CA TYR A 1026 18.89 14.54 -6.24
C TYR A 1026 17.41 14.25 -6.47
N ARG A 1027 16.77 13.65 -5.47
CA ARG A 1027 15.36 13.25 -5.54
C ARG A 1027 14.65 13.53 -4.22
N TYR A 1028 13.46 14.10 -4.29
CA TYR A 1028 12.61 14.32 -3.13
C TYR A 1028 11.18 13.92 -3.47
N VAL A 1029 10.57 13.09 -2.62
CA VAL A 1029 9.19 12.63 -2.79
C VAL A 1029 8.36 13.08 -1.59
N TYR A 1030 7.28 13.79 -1.87
CA TYR A 1030 6.20 13.99 -0.92
C TYR A 1030 5.10 12.98 -1.24
N LEU A 1031 4.84 12.04 -0.33
CA LEU A 1031 3.74 11.11 -0.46
C LEU A 1031 2.52 11.64 0.32
N SER A 1032 1.38 11.71 -0.37
CA SER A 1032 0.12 12.16 0.21
C SER A 1032 -0.71 10.97 0.67
N GLN A 1033 -0.80 10.76 1.97
CA GLN A 1033 -1.73 9.83 2.60
C GLN A 1033 -2.96 10.54 3.21
N LEU A 1034 -2.81 11.76 3.71
CA LEU A 1034 -3.93 12.52 4.30
C LEU A 1034 -4.67 13.44 3.33
N ALA A 1035 -4.28 13.46 2.06
CA ALA A 1035 -4.92 14.23 1.00
C ALA A 1035 -5.04 15.76 1.28
N PRO A 1036 -3.96 16.43 1.74
CA PRO A 1036 -3.99 17.84 2.14
C PRO A 1036 -4.16 18.78 0.95
N GLU A 1037 -4.50 20.03 1.25
CA GLU A 1037 -4.62 21.10 0.25
C GLU A 1037 -3.48 22.10 0.37
N ASN A 1038 -3.14 22.79 -0.72
CA ASN A 1038 -2.13 23.85 -0.74
C ASN A 1038 -0.76 23.40 -0.23
N ILE A 1039 -0.25 22.28 -0.75
CA ILE A 1039 1.13 21.85 -0.52
C ILE A 1039 2.06 22.62 -1.47
N GLU A 1040 3.10 23.23 -0.93
CA GLU A 1040 4.16 23.86 -1.71
C GLU A 1040 5.50 23.26 -1.32
N ILE A 1041 6.29 22.85 -2.32
CA ILE A 1041 7.67 22.41 -2.09
C ILE A 1041 8.62 23.48 -2.64
N VAL A 1042 9.57 23.89 -1.80
CA VAL A 1042 10.55 24.93 -2.08
C VAL A 1042 11.94 24.32 -2.09
N VAL A 1043 12.65 24.47 -3.21
CA VAL A 1043 14.03 24.01 -3.40
C VAL A 1043 14.95 25.23 -3.48
N THR A 1044 15.78 25.40 -2.45
CA THR A 1044 16.69 26.55 -2.31
C THR A 1044 18.14 26.10 -2.40
N PHE A 1045 18.90 26.69 -3.31
CA PHE A 1045 20.34 26.48 -3.43
C PHE A 1045 21.09 27.57 -2.67
N HIS A 1046 22.11 27.16 -1.93
CA HIS A 1046 22.93 28.05 -1.11
C HIS A 1046 24.40 27.79 -1.37
N GLU A 1047 25.19 28.86 -1.49
CA GLU A 1047 26.64 28.83 -1.44
C GLU A 1047 27.10 29.82 -0.37
N GLU A 1048 28.07 29.44 0.46
CA GLU A 1048 28.47 30.18 1.66
C GLU A 1048 28.86 31.65 1.41
N ASN A 1049 29.43 31.97 0.23
CA ASN A 1049 29.80 33.34 -0.14
C ASN A 1049 28.71 34.07 -0.94
N GLY A 1050 27.51 33.47 -1.08
CA GLY A 1050 26.39 33.98 -1.85
C GLY A 1050 26.58 33.89 -3.37
N ASN A 1051 27.59 33.17 -3.85
CA ASN A 1051 27.86 33.04 -5.28
C ASN A 1051 27.12 31.83 -5.87
N THR A 1052 25.82 31.97 -6.09
CA THR A 1052 24.99 30.88 -6.64
C THR A 1052 25.44 30.45 -8.05
N ASP A 1053 26.11 31.30 -8.83
CA ASP A 1053 26.74 30.95 -10.12
C ASP A 1053 27.87 29.92 -10.01
N ALA A 1054 28.25 29.54 -8.79
CA ALA A 1054 29.10 28.39 -8.54
C ALA A 1054 28.35 27.05 -8.62
N ILE A 1055 27.02 27.06 -8.60
CA ILE A 1055 26.15 25.88 -8.65
C ILE A 1055 25.56 25.76 -10.04
N THR A 1056 25.68 24.57 -10.62
CA THR A 1056 25.03 24.20 -11.88
C THR A 1056 23.88 23.24 -11.57
N VAL A 1057 22.69 23.54 -12.09
CA VAL A 1057 21.49 22.70 -11.96
C VAL A 1057 21.00 22.33 -13.35
N GLU A 1058 20.77 21.04 -13.57
CA GLU A 1058 20.26 20.51 -14.85
C GLU A 1058 19.05 19.61 -14.61
N GLN A 1059 18.22 19.44 -15.64
CA GLN A 1059 17.09 18.48 -15.65
C GLN A 1059 16.11 18.63 -14.48
N MET A 1060 15.94 19.83 -13.93
CA MET A 1060 14.97 20.05 -12.85
C MET A 1060 13.53 19.86 -13.33
N SER A 1061 12.87 18.89 -12.71
CA SER A 1061 11.46 18.55 -12.89
C SER A 1061 10.74 18.41 -11.55
N ALA A 1062 9.47 18.77 -11.57
CA ALA A 1062 8.50 18.48 -10.52
C ALA A 1062 7.27 17.86 -11.19
N THR A 1063 6.77 16.75 -10.66
CA THR A 1063 5.59 16.07 -11.19
C THR A 1063 4.62 15.70 -10.10
N LEU A 1064 3.33 15.87 -10.36
CA LEU A 1064 2.24 15.27 -9.60
C LEU A 1064 1.85 13.96 -10.27
N GLN A 1065 1.81 12.88 -9.48
CA GLN A 1065 1.41 11.55 -9.91
C GLN A 1065 0.13 11.18 -9.15
N THR A 1066 -0.97 10.99 -9.88
CA THR A 1066 -2.31 10.76 -9.31
C THR A 1066 -2.93 9.51 -9.90
N GLU A 1067 -3.38 8.60 -9.03
CA GLU A 1067 -4.09 7.39 -9.42
C GLU A 1067 -5.53 7.70 -9.89
N SER A 1068 -5.93 7.11 -11.02
CA SER A 1068 -7.28 7.19 -11.56
C SER A 1068 -8.25 6.25 -10.83
N ILE A 1069 -8.36 6.42 -9.51
CA ILE A 1069 -9.34 5.75 -8.67
C ILE A 1069 -10.58 6.63 -8.55
N GLY A 1070 -11.75 6.09 -8.88
CA GLY A 1070 -13.01 6.82 -8.75
C GLY A 1070 -13.49 6.88 -7.30
N LYS A 1071 -13.97 8.04 -6.84
CA LYS A 1071 -14.41 8.24 -5.45
C LYS A 1071 -15.85 8.70 -5.39
N LYS A 1072 -16.77 7.73 -5.34
CA LYS A 1072 -18.22 7.96 -5.50
C LYS A 1072 -18.77 9.03 -4.58
N TYR A 1073 -18.35 9.02 -3.31
CA TYR A 1073 -18.88 9.93 -2.31
C TYR A 1073 -18.54 11.41 -2.61
N PHE A 1074 -17.32 11.70 -3.10
CA PHE A 1074 -16.86 13.07 -3.36
C PHE A 1074 -17.16 13.58 -4.77
N ASP A 1075 -16.90 12.75 -5.77
CA ASP A 1075 -17.07 13.15 -7.17
C ASP A 1075 -18.53 13.07 -7.63
N GLY A 1076 -19.39 12.53 -6.76
CA GLY A 1076 -20.68 12.02 -7.13
C GLY A 1076 -20.57 10.83 -8.09
N ALA A 1077 -21.72 10.18 -8.28
CA ALA A 1077 -21.93 9.08 -9.21
C ALA A 1077 -21.24 9.26 -10.58
N LYS A 1078 -21.45 10.42 -11.21
CA LYS A 1078 -20.95 10.68 -12.57
C LYS A 1078 -19.44 10.97 -12.57
N GLY A 1079 -18.96 11.82 -11.66
CA GLY A 1079 -17.54 12.21 -11.63
C GLY A 1079 -16.63 11.03 -11.27
N ALA A 1080 -17.06 10.15 -10.35
CA ALA A 1080 -16.28 8.97 -9.99
C ALA A 1080 -16.06 8.01 -11.16
N LEU A 1081 -17.05 7.88 -12.05
CA LEU A 1081 -16.93 7.05 -13.25
C LEU A 1081 -16.11 7.72 -14.37
N GLU A 1082 -16.02 9.05 -14.40
CA GLU A 1082 -15.24 9.82 -15.37
C GLU A 1082 -13.76 9.85 -14.99
N LYS A 1083 -13.45 9.82 -13.68
CA LYS A 1083 -12.08 9.83 -13.14
C LYS A 1083 -11.48 8.43 -12.96
N SER A 1084 -12.31 7.38 -12.92
CA SER A 1084 -11.83 6.01 -12.81
C SER A 1084 -11.38 5.46 -14.16
N ALA A 1085 -10.14 4.97 -14.20
CA ALA A 1085 -9.58 4.31 -15.37
C ALA A 1085 -8.66 3.16 -14.93
N PRO A 1086 -8.82 1.96 -15.49
CA PRO A 1086 -7.91 0.86 -15.18
C PRO A 1086 -6.58 1.11 -15.88
N HIS A 1087 -5.52 0.52 -15.32
CA HIS A 1087 -4.27 0.35 -16.03
C HIS A 1087 -4.46 -0.65 -17.18
N LEU A 1088 -3.77 -0.43 -18.31
CA LEU A 1088 -3.84 -1.28 -19.50
C LEU A 1088 -2.44 -1.55 -20.06
N GLY A 1089 -2.32 -2.58 -20.89
CA GLY A 1089 -1.05 -2.99 -21.52
C GLY A 1089 -0.22 -3.97 -20.70
N GLY A 1090 -0.74 -4.46 -19.57
CA GLY A 1090 -0.01 -5.30 -18.63
C GLY A 1090 1.19 -4.58 -18.02
N VAL A 1091 2.25 -5.31 -17.66
CA VAL A 1091 3.48 -4.74 -17.08
C VAL A 1091 4.73 -5.31 -17.75
N SER A 1092 5.83 -4.56 -17.67
CA SER A 1092 7.18 -5.14 -17.74
C SER A 1092 7.63 -5.40 -16.30
N PHE A 1093 8.24 -6.55 -15.99
CA PHE A 1093 8.73 -6.81 -14.64
C PHE A 1093 10.00 -7.65 -14.61
N ASP A 1094 10.77 -7.54 -13.52
CA ASP A 1094 11.98 -8.33 -13.25
C ASP A 1094 12.19 -8.52 -11.73
N LEU A 1095 13.08 -9.42 -11.34
CA LEU A 1095 13.43 -9.72 -9.95
C LEU A 1095 14.62 -8.87 -9.49
N LEU A 1096 14.50 -8.19 -8.35
CA LEU A 1096 15.59 -7.39 -7.77
C LEU A 1096 16.65 -8.25 -7.07
N THR A 1097 16.28 -9.47 -6.70
CA THR A 1097 17.17 -10.46 -6.09
C THR A 1097 17.12 -11.74 -6.90
N ARG A 1098 18.14 -11.96 -7.73
CA ARG A 1098 18.44 -13.23 -8.39
C ARG A 1098 19.34 -14.01 -7.44
N GLU A 1099 18.77 -14.79 -6.54
CA GLU A 1099 19.57 -15.60 -5.62
C GLU A 1099 20.29 -16.69 -6.43
N MET A 1100 21.58 -16.47 -6.71
CA MET A 1100 22.45 -17.54 -7.21
C MET A 1100 22.74 -18.53 -6.08
N LYS A 1101 22.61 -19.82 -6.41
CA LYS A 1101 22.89 -20.95 -5.52
C LYS A 1101 24.38 -21.12 -5.21
#